data_AF-A0AA88VR13-F1
#
_entry.id   AF-A0AA88VR13-F1
#
_cell.length_a   1.000
_cell.length_b   1.000
_cell.length_c   1.000
_cell.angle_alpha   90.00
_cell.angle_beta   90.00
_cell.angle_gamma   90.00
#
_symmetry.space_group_name_H-M   'P 1'
#
loop_
_entity.id
_entity.type
_entity.pdbx_description
1 polymer ?
#
loop_
_entity_poly.entity_id
_entity_poly.type
_entity_poly.pdbx_seq_one_letter_code
_entity_poly.pdbx_strand_id
1 'polypeptide(L)'
;LIERIPKVVLGGEESVALSHAQKLLVVVYFSGPQLVKDHLLQSPVTAARFLDAFALCLGQNSVFAGSLHKFIAARPSSTGYLHSIAEMRAINCFTNDNKAVMDADTSDDPTFLSIKNKRMLSPPENVHSEYELPRLPPWFANVGSQKLYQTLAKILRLVGLSLVADSQGESNLSVITDIPLGYLRKLVSEVRMKQYSKESWQSWYHRSGSGQLVRQASTAACILNEIIYGLSDQGIDAFARMFQKSRLSWGKREGYNVLYDEIIHCKLEYAVCDESVWKFSWEEGGRSQLIDCIGSILHEYLSPEVWELPLELKSSLTEYDSEVIIDGIGISSICLKGEFSSSGFLQSSLYVLLENLICSNFLIRSASDAVLHVISATSGYPTVGHLVLANADYIIDSICRQLRHLDLNPHVPSVLAAMLSYIGVAYKILPLLEEPMRSVSLELEILGRHHHPDLTIPFLKAVEEIAKASKREAGSLPSQAESYLKHVESEMTNLEREIKEAYDNDMDFKKCESDVDACFGAVGMYIEQLESTLIRLNDSKRYRRIVGSIAGSCLTAAIPLLASVNQAACLIALNVVEDGIFVLAKVEEVYRHEKATQEVIRQISELCSLHDLRDSLDADEDGAEENRLLPAMNKIWPFFVACVRSRNPVAVRKCFGVISSTVQICGGDFFSRRFHTDGPHFWKLLNTSPFQKKLVSKEERSPLQLPYRSATFAEDSVSEVSDLKVQAAVLDMIADLSRNKKSASALEAVIKKVSGLVVGIACSCVTGLRSASVNALVGLSCMDPDLVWLLLADVYYSLKKTNIPSPPARDLPEISQMLPPPSSPKGYLYVQYGGQSYGFDTDLSSVEMAFKTLQLQAFTSEVHSQT
;
A
#
# COMPACT_ATOMS: atom_id res chain seq x y z
N LEU A 1 27.89 34.16 30.45
CA LEU A 1 26.71 34.10 29.54
C LEU A 1 25.86 32.86 29.80
N ILE A 2 26.48 31.68 29.89
CA ILE A 2 25.81 30.38 30.10
C ILE A 2 24.95 30.36 31.38
N GLU A 3 25.47 30.77 32.54
CA GLU A 3 24.67 30.77 33.80
C GLU A 3 23.43 31.69 33.77
N ARG A 4 23.44 32.70 32.89
CA ARG A 4 22.33 33.66 32.77
C ARG A 4 21.29 33.22 31.74
N ILE A 5 21.62 32.33 30.80
CA ILE A 5 20.69 31.96 29.72
C ILE A 5 19.38 31.35 30.25
N PRO A 6 19.37 30.42 31.24
CA PRO A 6 18.12 29.86 31.72
C PRO A 6 17.27 30.90 32.44
N LYS A 7 17.90 31.84 33.16
CA LYS A 7 17.19 32.93 33.86
C LYS A 7 16.50 33.88 32.88
N VAL A 8 17.12 34.16 31.75
CA VAL A 8 16.55 35.03 30.71
C VAL A 8 15.46 34.29 29.94
N VAL A 9 15.66 33.00 29.61
CA VAL A 9 14.65 32.17 28.93
C VAL A 9 13.41 31.96 29.81
N LEU A 10 13.60 31.74 31.12
CA LEU A 10 12.50 31.64 32.09
C LEU A 10 11.89 33.01 32.45
N GLY A 11 12.54 34.11 32.08
CA GLY A 11 12.06 35.48 32.30
C GLY A 11 10.94 35.92 31.37
N GLY A 12 10.62 35.15 30.32
CA GLY A 12 9.47 35.36 29.43
C GLY A 12 9.65 36.42 28.34
N GLU A 13 10.75 37.18 28.34
CA GLU A 13 11.04 38.18 27.30
C GLU A 13 11.82 37.58 26.12
N GLU A 14 11.11 37.29 25.03
CA GLU A 14 11.67 36.61 23.85
C GLU A 14 12.84 37.36 23.21
N SER A 15 12.73 38.68 23.03
CA SER A 15 13.77 39.50 22.38
C SER A 15 15.07 39.52 23.17
N VAL A 16 14.98 39.53 24.50
CA VAL A 16 16.12 39.50 25.41
C VAL A 16 16.74 38.10 25.45
N ALA A 17 15.91 37.05 25.51
CA ALA A 17 16.36 35.66 25.44
C ALA A 17 17.08 35.37 24.11
N LEU A 18 16.51 35.82 23.00
CA LEU A 18 17.08 35.66 21.67
C LEU A 18 18.37 36.47 21.51
N SER A 19 18.42 37.72 21.95
CA SER A 19 19.65 38.52 21.92
C SER A 19 20.76 37.87 22.76
N HIS A 20 20.42 37.34 23.94
CA HIS A 20 21.38 36.66 24.81
C HIS A 20 21.88 35.35 24.20
N ALA A 21 20.99 34.56 23.60
CA ALA A 21 21.34 33.34 22.88
C ALA A 21 22.22 33.62 21.65
N GLN A 22 21.91 34.67 20.88
CA GLN A 22 22.72 35.10 19.73
C GLN A 22 24.13 35.56 20.16
N LYS A 23 24.24 36.33 21.24
CA LYS A 23 25.54 36.71 21.82
C LYS A 23 26.34 35.48 22.21
N LEU A 24 25.72 34.50 22.87
CA LEU A 24 26.38 33.25 23.23
C LEU A 24 26.83 32.47 21.99
N LEU A 25 25.98 32.35 20.96
CA LEU A 25 26.32 31.68 19.70
C LEU A 25 27.53 32.30 19.00
N VAL A 26 27.57 33.63 18.91
CA VAL A 26 28.68 34.38 18.31
C VAL A 26 29.96 34.14 19.11
N VAL A 27 29.90 34.22 20.44
CA VAL A 27 31.07 33.96 21.30
C VAL A 27 31.57 32.53 21.11
N VAL A 28 30.69 31.52 21.14
CA VAL A 28 31.07 30.11 20.94
C VAL A 28 31.75 29.88 19.59
N TYR A 29 31.24 30.49 18.52
CA TYR A 29 31.83 30.34 17.19
C TYR A 29 33.22 30.97 17.06
N PHE A 30 33.38 32.22 17.52
CA PHE A 30 34.64 32.97 17.38
C PHE A 30 35.72 32.55 18.38
N SER A 31 35.36 31.96 19.53
CA SER A 31 36.32 31.35 20.45
C SER A 31 37.06 30.15 19.82
N GLY A 32 36.47 29.52 18.80
CA GLY A 32 37.04 28.32 18.17
C GLY A 32 36.86 27.04 19.02
N PRO A 33 37.09 25.87 18.41
CA PRO A 33 36.76 24.58 19.03
C PRO A 33 37.60 24.27 20.28
N GLN A 34 38.89 24.62 20.30
CA GLN A 34 39.79 24.32 21.41
C GLN A 34 39.39 25.03 22.71
N LEU A 35 39.07 26.33 22.65
CA LEU A 35 38.61 27.07 23.83
C LEU A 35 37.23 26.59 24.32
N VAL A 36 36.35 26.18 23.41
CA VAL A 36 35.05 25.60 23.78
C VAL A 36 35.25 24.29 24.52
N LYS A 37 36.15 23.43 24.03
CA LYS A 37 36.53 22.17 24.67
C LYS A 37 37.17 22.41 26.05
N ASP A 38 38.16 23.28 26.14
CA ASP A 38 38.92 23.55 27.36
C ASP A 38 38.13 24.27 28.45
N HIS A 39 37.06 25.01 28.11
CA HIS A 39 36.26 25.73 29.10
C HIS A 39 34.89 25.10 29.38
N LEU A 40 34.24 24.47 28.39
CA LEU A 40 32.90 23.90 28.57
C LEU A 40 32.92 22.39 28.74
N LEU A 41 33.93 21.70 28.18
CA LEU A 41 33.96 20.24 28.06
C LEU A 41 35.17 19.61 28.77
N GLN A 42 35.97 20.42 29.49
CA GLN A 42 37.20 20.00 30.19
C GLN A 42 36.98 18.88 31.22
N SER A 43 35.81 18.88 31.87
CA SER A 43 35.43 17.87 32.84
C SER A 43 33.95 17.51 32.69
N PRO A 44 33.58 16.25 32.96
CA PRO A 44 32.19 15.80 32.86
C PRO A 44 31.25 16.60 33.77
N VAL A 45 31.75 17.13 34.89
CA VAL A 45 31.00 17.99 35.81
C VAL A 45 30.67 19.35 35.18
N THR A 46 31.63 19.95 34.47
CA THR A 46 31.43 21.25 33.80
C THR A 46 30.49 21.10 32.60
N ALA A 47 30.65 20.01 31.85
CA ALA A 47 29.76 19.67 30.76
C ALA A 47 28.33 19.37 31.24
N ALA A 48 28.18 18.63 32.34
CA ALA A 48 26.86 18.39 32.94
C ALA A 48 26.16 19.70 33.33
N ARG A 49 26.89 20.64 33.97
CA ARG A 49 26.35 21.98 34.29
C ARG A 49 25.90 22.75 33.05
N PHE A 50 26.66 22.66 31.97
CA PHE A 50 26.29 23.27 30.69
C PHE A 50 25.03 22.62 30.10
N LEU A 51 24.98 21.29 30.04
CA LEU A 51 23.84 20.55 29.51
C LEU A 51 22.57 20.73 30.37
N ASP A 52 22.70 20.79 31.69
CA ASP A 52 21.60 21.09 32.61
C ASP A 52 21.04 22.51 32.36
N ALA A 53 21.90 23.50 32.11
CA ALA A 53 21.46 24.84 31.75
C ALA A 53 20.66 24.84 30.43
N PHE A 54 21.09 24.06 29.44
CA PHE A 54 20.34 23.90 28.18
C PHE A 54 19.07 23.06 28.34
N ALA A 55 19.07 22.04 29.21
CA ALA A 55 17.88 21.26 29.55
C ALA A 55 16.80 22.12 30.21
N LEU A 56 17.19 23.11 31.03
CA LEU A 56 16.24 24.11 31.56
C LEU A 56 15.69 25.04 30.48
N CYS A 57 16.48 25.35 29.45
CA CYS A 57 16.06 26.22 28.35
C CYS A 57 15.15 25.49 27.34
N LEU A 58 15.45 24.22 27.04
CA LEU A 58 14.76 23.38 26.04
C LEU A 58 13.72 22.45 26.67
N GLY A 59 13.58 22.48 27.99
CA GLY A 59 12.62 21.63 28.71
C GLY A 59 11.19 22.15 28.62
N GLN A 60 10.25 21.23 28.86
CA GLN A 60 8.81 21.53 28.95
C GLN A 60 8.44 22.48 30.11
N ASN A 61 9.37 22.72 31.05
CA ASN A 61 9.20 23.68 32.14
C ASN A 61 9.56 25.14 31.74
N SER A 62 9.97 25.37 30.49
CA SER A 62 10.24 26.72 29.99
C SER A 62 8.95 27.52 29.77
N VAL A 63 9.00 28.85 29.96
CA VAL A 63 7.83 29.74 29.77
C VAL A 63 7.31 29.74 28.32
N PHE A 64 8.16 29.32 27.38
CA PHE A 64 7.85 29.25 25.96
C PHE A 64 7.31 27.88 25.51
N ALA A 65 7.28 26.88 26.40
CA ALA A 65 6.53 25.65 26.20
C ALA A 65 5.05 25.92 26.58
N GLY A 66 4.14 25.85 25.61
CA GLY A 66 2.78 26.40 25.70
C GLY A 66 1.83 25.81 26.74
N SER A 67 0.69 26.49 26.98
CA SER A 67 -0.42 25.99 27.81
C SER A 67 -1.24 24.90 27.12
N LEU A 68 -1.36 23.76 27.80
CA LEU A 68 -2.03 22.51 27.40
C LEU A 68 -3.50 22.63 26.93
N HIS A 69 -4.20 23.71 27.24
CA HIS A 69 -5.64 23.83 26.95
C HIS A 69 -5.95 24.28 25.50
N LYS A 70 -4.97 24.84 24.78
CA LYS A 70 -5.13 25.30 23.38
C LYS A 70 -4.94 24.20 22.33
N PHE A 71 -4.43 23.02 22.73
CA PHE A 71 -4.12 21.88 21.86
C PHE A 71 -5.39 21.21 21.27
N ILE A 72 -6.55 21.38 21.90
CA ILE A 72 -7.80 20.69 21.51
C ILE A 72 -8.52 21.38 20.34
N ALA A 73 -8.25 22.67 20.09
CA ALA A 73 -9.02 23.48 19.15
C ALA A 73 -8.59 23.36 17.68
N ALA A 74 -7.44 22.73 17.38
CA ALA A 74 -6.88 22.63 16.04
C ALA A 74 -6.75 21.17 15.60
N ARG A 75 -7.86 20.51 15.26
CA ARG A 75 -7.84 19.25 14.49
C ARG A 75 -8.93 19.24 13.42
N PRO A 76 -8.59 19.04 12.13
CA PRO A 76 -9.49 18.37 11.21
C PRO A 76 -9.44 16.86 11.49
N SER A 77 -10.58 16.27 11.79
CA SER A 77 -10.75 14.82 11.82
C SER A 77 -10.79 14.29 10.38
N SER A 78 -9.80 13.50 9.97
CA SER A 78 -9.94 12.62 8.82
C SER A 78 -9.33 11.25 9.12
N THR A 79 -10.21 10.32 9.47
CA THR A 79 -10.04 8.89 9.25
C THR A 79 -9.97 8.63 7.75
N GLY A 80 -8.80 8.23 7.25
CA GLY A 80 -8.62 7.76 5.88
C GLY A 80 -7.17 7.32 5.70
N TYR A 81 -6.98 6.04 5.36
CA TYR A 81 -5.71 5.58 4.81
C TYR A 81 -5.45 6.36 3.51
N LEU A 82 -4.31 7.02 3.41
CA LEU A 82 -3.85 7.67 2.19
C LEU A 82 -2.44 7.22 1.86
N HIS A 83 -2.19 6.95 0.58
CA HIS A 83 -0.85 6.81 0.01
C HIS A 83 0.00 8.04 0.34
N SER A 84 1.33 7.85 0.38
CA SER A 84 2.29 8.94 0.58
C SER A 84 1.95 10.12 -0.36
N ILE A 85 1.84 11.32 0.22
CA ILE A 85 1.51 12.56 -0.51
C ILE A 85 2.55 12.83 -1.62
N ALA A 86 3.79 12.35 -1.42
CA ALA A 86 4.87 12.42 -2.40
C ALA A 86 4.68 11.42 -3.56
N GLU A 87 4.19 10.21 -3.29
CA GLU A 87 3.91 9.21 -4.33
C GLU A 87 2.72 9.59 -5.20
N MET A 88 1.66 10.19 -4.65
CA MET A 88 0.56 10.70 -5.48
C MET A 88 1.00 11.80 -6.45
N ARG A 89 2.00 12.63 -6.08
CA ARG A 89 2.60 13.62 -6.98
C ARG A 89 3.51 12.98 -8.03
N ALA A 90 4.25 11.92 -7.68
CA ALA A 90 5.08 11.17 -8.63
C ALA A 90 4.23 10.32 -9.61
N ILE A 91 3.13 9.72 -9.16
CA ILE A 91 2.19 8.94 -9.98
C ILE A 91 1.43 9.85 -10.97
N ASN A 92 1.17 11.12 -10.62
CA ASN A 92 0.65 12.11 -11.56
C ASN A 92 1.65 12.51 -12.65
N CYS A 93 2.96 12.30 -12.45
CA CYS A 93 3.94 12.47 -13.52
C CYS A 93 3.98 11.25 -14.46
N PHE A 94 3.76 10.03 -13.96
CA PHE A 94 3.72 8.82 -14.80
C PHE A 94 2.40 8.61 -15.56
N THR A 95 1.30 9.24 -15.14
CA THR A 95 -0.01 9.09 -15.81
C THR A 95 -0.25 10.13 -16.91
N ASN A 96 0.52 11.23 -16.95
CA ASN A 96 0.43 12.22 -18.02
C ASN A 96 1.16 11.81 -19.31
N ASP A 97 2.09 10.84 -19.26
CA ASP A 97 2.75 10.32 -20.47
C ASP A 97 1.85 9.35 -21.27
N ASN A 98 0.80 8.79 -20.66
CA ASN A 98 -0.14 7.88 -21.34
C ASN A 98 -1.36 8.59 -21.95
N LYS A 99 -1.48 9.92 -21.82
CA LYS A 99 -2.57 10.72 -22.41
C LYS A 99 -2.17 11.54 -23.64
N ALA A 100 -0.91 11.47 -24.06
CA ALA A 100 -0.39 12.17 -25.23
C ALA A 100 -0.16 11.27 -26.46
N VAL A 101 -0.78 10.08 -26.53
CA VAL A 101 -0.57 9.10 -27.62
C VAL A 101 -1.87 8.78 -28.40
N MET A 102 -2.78 9.76 -28.55
CA MET A 102 -3.95 9.57 -29.44
C MET A 102 -4.11 10.64 -30.52
N ASP A 103 -3.15 11.55 -30.71
CA ASP A 103 -3.20 12.51 -31.82
C ASP A 103 -1.80 12.78 -32.38
N ALA A 104 -1.39 11.99 -33.39
CA ALA A 104 -0.69 12.45 -34.61
C ALA A 104 -0.10 11.26 -35.38
N ASP A 105 -0.68 10.99 -36.55
CA ASP A 105 -0.19 10.07 -37.57
C ASP A 105 1.03 10.62 -38.36
N THR A 106 1.76 9.67 -38.95
CA THR A 106 2.74 9.75 -40.06
C THR A 106 4.14 10.33 -39.82
N SER A 107 5.14 9.45 -39.67
CA SER A 107 6.28 9.33 -40.63
C SER A 107 7.31 8.28 -40.16
N ASP A 108 7.80 7.51 -41.11
CA ASP A 108 8.68 6.35 -40.99
C ASP A 108 10.12 6.62 -40.48
N ASP A 109 10.66 5.58 -39.80
CA ASP A 109 12.00 4.98 -39.91
C ASP A 109 12.81 4.86 -38.58
N PRO A 110 13.38 3.67 -38.25
CA PRO A 110 13.92 3.36 -36.93
C PRO A 110 15.44 3.43 -36.86
N THR A 111 15.98 4.16 -35.88
CA THR A 111 17.38 3.99 -35.45
C THR A 111 17.49 3.94 -33.94
N PHE A 112 17.89 2.76 -33.46
CA PHE A 112 18.51 2.51 -32.16
C PHE A 112 19.55 3.58 -31.85
N LEU A 113 19.46 4.23 -30.68
CA LEU A 113 20.54 5.07 -30.16
C LEU A 113 20.67 4.93 -28.65
N SER A 114 21.60 4.03 -28.29
CA SER A 114 22.58 4.13 -27.19
C SER A 114 22.26 5.13 -26.08
N ILE A 115 21.97 4.57 -24.90
CA ILE A 115 21.99 5.25 -23.60
C ILE A 115 23.41 5.80 -23.37
N LYS A 116 23.60 7.08 -23.68
CA LYS A 116 24.74 7.88 -23.22
C LYS A 116 24.25 8.98 -22.29
N ASN A 117 24.58 8.81 -21.01
CA ASN A 117 24.89 9.83 -20.02
C ASN A 117 24.42 11.25 -20.36
N LYS A 118 23.20 11.60 -19.95
CA LYS A 118 22.77 12.99 -19.80
C LYS A 118 22.62 13.27 -18.30
N ARG A 119 23.47 14.18 -17.83
CA ARG A 119 23.59 14.69 -16.46
C ARG A 119 22.22 14.81 -15.78
N MET A 120 22.17 14.27 -14.56
CA MET A 120 21.17 14.57 -13.53
C MET A 120 20.92 16.08 -13.49
N LEU A 121 19.76 16.50 -13.99
CA LEU A 121 19.17 17.78 -13.61
C LEU A 121 18.44 17.53 -12.30
N SER A 122 18.93 18.20 -11.26
CA SER A 122 18.36 18.25 -9.91
C SER A 122 16.85 18.48 -9.96
N PRO A 123 16.06 17.85 -9.06
CA PRO A 123 14.66 18.19 -8.92
C PRO A 123 14.52 19.66 -8.43
N PRO A 124 13.38 20.32 -8.70
CA PRO A 124 13.21 21.74 -8.36
C PRO A 124 13.32 21.95 -6.85
N GLU A 125 14.01 23.03 -6.45
CA GLU A 125 14.39 23.40 -5.07
C GLU A 125 13.22 23.56 -4.05
N ASN A 126 11.96 23.34 -4.45
CA ASN A 126 10.77 23.57 -3.63
C ASN A 126 10.12 22.32 -3.00
N VAL A 127 10.68 21.11 -3.18
CA VAL A 127 10.17 19.88 -2.51
C VAL A 127 10.96 19.56 -1.23
N HIS A 128 12.09 20.22 -0.99
CA HIS A 128 13.02 19.87 0.09
C HIS A 128 12.63 20.36 1.50
N SER A 129 11.59 21.18 1.66
CA SER A 129 11.23 21.72 2.99
C SER A 129 10.41 20.77 3.87
N GLU A 130 9.86 19.68 3.33
CA GLU A 130 8.97 18.77 4.09
C GLU A 130 9.72 17.76 4.97
N TYR A 131 11.04 17.56 4.77
CA TYR A 131 11.82 16.49 5.41
C TYR A 131 13.06 16.99 6.16
N GLU A 132 13.10 18.26 6.58
CA GLU A 132 14.24 18.81 7.32
C GLU A 132 14.29 18.26 8.77
N LEU A 133 15.40 17.60 9.11
CA LEU A 133 15.75 17.18 10.46
C LEU A 133 16.92 18.04 11.01
N PRO A 134 17.01 18.28 12.33
CA PRO A 134 16.05 17.95 13.40
C PRO A 134 14.81 18.87 13.36
N ARG A 135 13.62 18.33 13.66
CA ARG A 135 12.39 19.14 13.69
C ARG A 135 12.24 19.88 15.01
N LEU A 136 11.44 20.94 15.01
CA LEU A 136 11.12 21.69 16.22
C LEU A 136 10.34 20.76 17.17
N PRO A 137 10.79 20.57 18.43
CA PRO A 137 10.07 19.71 19.37
C PRO A 137 8.61 20.16 19.52
N PRO A 138 7.66 19.21 19.64
CA PRO A 138 6.23 19.51 19.63
C PRO A 138 5.82 20.44 20.78
N TRP A 139 6.52 20.39 21.92
CA TRP A 139 6.29 21.29 23.05
C TRP A 139 6.76 22.74 22.82
N PHE A 140 7.60 23.00 21.81
CA PHE A 140 8.02 24.37 21.42
C PHE A 140 7.15 24.99 20.32
N ALA A 141 6.50 24.19 19.47
CA ALA A 141 5.85 24.64 18.24
C ALA A 141 4.64 25.56 18.45
N ASN A 142 3.86 25.38 19.52
CA ASN A 142 2.55 26.03 19.65
C ASN A 142 2.56 27.39 20.36
N VAL A 143 3.66 27.77 21.03
CA VAL A 143 3.77 29.04 21.80
C VAL A 143 5.17 29.66 21.81
N GLY A 144 6.23 28.92 21.44
CA GLY A 144 7.62 29.39 21.50
C GLY A 144 8.14 29.99 20.19
N SER A 145 9.15 30.86 20.28
CA SER A 145 9.74 31.40 19.06
C SER A 145 10.69 30.41 18.40
N GLN A 146 10.32 29.99 17.19
CA GLN A 146 11.13 29.12 16.33
C GLN A 146 12.58 29.63 16.22
N LYS A 147 12.77 30.96 16.22
CA LYS A 147 14.08 31.62 16.16
C LYS A 147 14.92 31.39 17.43
N LEU A 148 14.30 31.39 18.62
CA LEU A 148 15.00 31.12 19.87
C LEU A 148 15.48 29.67 19.91
N TYR A 149 14.59 28.72 19.58
CA TYR A 149 14.96 27.30 19.48
C TYR A 149 16.13 27.10 18.50
N GLN A 150 16.01 27.63 17.28
CA GLN A 150 17.07 27.53 16.27
C GLN A 150 18.41 28.11 16.75
N THR A 151 18.38 29.18 17.56
CA THR A 151 19.61 29.78 18.09
C THR A 151 20.23 28.91 19.18
N LEU A 152 19.42 28.34 20.08
CA LEU A 152 19.88 27.40 21.11
C LEU A 152 20.42 26.10 20.50
N ALA A 153 19.69 25.53 19.53
CA ALA A 153 20.10 24.37 18.75
C ALA A 153 21.44 24.59 18.06
N LYS A 154 21.65 25.75 17.42
CA LYS A 154 22.94 26.11 16.80
C LYS A 154 24.10 26.11 17.79
N ILE A 155 23.89 26.51 19.04
CA ILE A 155 24.95 26.46 20.07
C ILE A 155 25.29 25.00 20.38
N LEU A 156 24.29 24.13 20.55
CA LEU A 156 24.51 22.70 20.79
C LEU A 156 25.22 22.02 19.62
N ARG A 157 24.88 22.36 18.37
CA ARG A 157 25.55 21.85 17.17
C ARG A 157 27.04 22.25 17.12
N LEU A 158 27.37 23.50 17.47
CA LEU A 158 28.77 23.95 17.55
C LEU A 158 29.54 23.26 18.68
N VAL A 159 28.89 23.02 19.82
CA VAL A 159 29.47 22.25 20.92
C VAL A 159 29.73 20.81 20.47
N GLY A 160 28.80 20.19 19.75
CA GLY A 160 29.03 18.89 19.10
C GLY A 160 30.27 18.89 18.22
N LEU A 161 30.38 19.84 17.29
CA LEU A 161 31.54 19.99 16.42
C LEU A 161 32.87 20.18 17.17
N SER A 162 32.85 20.88 18.31
CA SER A 162 34.06 21.09 19.11
C SER A 162 34.59 19.81 19.75
N LEU A 163 33.77 18.76 19.90
CA LEU A 163 34.17 17.49 20.50
C LEU A 163 35.09 16.67 19.59
N VAL A 164 35.08 16.93 18.28
CA VAL A 164 35.80 16.12 17.28
C VAL A 164 36.89 16.93 16.55
N ALA A 165 36.99 18.24 16.79
CA ALA A 165 37.88 19.14 16.06
C ALA A 165 39.40 19.00 16.36
N ASP A 166 39.82 18.23 17.37
CA ASP A 166 41.25 17.93 17.65
C ASP A 166 41.55 16.43 17.46
N SER A 167 42.59 16.10 16.70
CA SER A 167 43.11 14.74 16.48
C SER A 167 43.66 14.05 17.74
N GLN A 168 43.77 14.73 18.88
CA GLN A 168 44.22 14.16 20.16
C GLN A 168 43.08 13.82 21.13
N GLY A 169 41.82 14.06 20.76
CA GLY A 169 40.66 14.05 21.66
C GLY A 169 39.80 12.79 21.66
N GLU A 170 40.38 11.61 21.47
CA GLU A 170 39.73 10.31 21.18
C GLU A 170 38.69 9.78 22.22
N SER A 171 38.39 10.49 23.30
CA SER A 171 37.52 9.98 24.38
C SER A 171 36.41 10.94 24.86
N ASN A 172 36.26 12.12 24.26
CA ASN A 172 35.33 13.13 24.82
C ASN A 172 33.89 12.99 24.31
N LEU A 173 33.68 12.56 23.06
CA LEU A 173 32.32 12.48 22.49
C LEU A 173 31.44 11.51 23.27
N SER A 174 31.92 10.29 23.53
CA SER A 174 31.19 9.27 24.30
C SER A 174 30.85 9.77 25.70
N VAL A 175 31.83 10.31 26.44
CA VAL A 175 31.65 10.83 27.80
C VAL A 175 30.61 11.95 27.88
N ILE A 176 30.61 12.87 26.90
CA ILE A 176 29.66 13.99 26.90
C ILE A 176 28.26 13.54 26.48
N THR A 177 28.14 12.61 25.54
CA THR A 177 26.83 12.03 25.17
C THR A 177 26.25 11.11 26.24
N ASP A 178 27.09 10.51 27.09
CA ASP A 178 26.66 9.62 28.17
C ASP A 178 25.87 10.37 29.26
N ILE A 179 26.18 11.65 29.50
CA ILE A 179 25.50 12.51 30.47
C ILE A 179 23.98 12.61 30.18
N PRO A 180 23.53 13.09 29.01
CA PRO A 180 22.09 13.12 28.68
C PRO A 180 21.51 11.72 28.49
N LEU A 181 22.30 10.75 28.00
CA LEU A 181 21.85 9.36 27.85
C LEU A 181 21.52 8.70 29.21
N GLY A 182 22.16 9.14 30.29
CA GLY A 182 21.87 8.71 31.65
C GLY A 182 20.41 8.95 32.09
N TYR A 183 19.75 10.01 31.57
CA TYR A 183 18.33 10.25 31.84
C TYR A 183 17.43 9.21 31.16
N LEU A 184 17.76 8.78 29.94
CA LEU A 184 17.06 7.71 29.22
C LEU A 184 17.25 6.35 29.90
N ARG A 185 18.48 6.00 30.28
CA ARG A 185 18.75 4.75 31.03
C ARG A 185 18.00 4.69 32.35
N LYS A 186 17.89 5.83 33.05
CA LYS A 186 17.11 5.93 34.29
C LYS A 186 15.60 5.74 34.01
N LEU A 187 15.09 6.27 32.89
CA LEU A 187 13.72 6.03 32.45
C LEU A 187 13.46 4.56 32.14
N VAL A 188 14.30 3.95 31.32
CA VAL A 188 14.22 2.51 31.01
C VAL A 188 14.22 1.67 32.30
N SER A 189 15.10 1.99 33.24
CA SER A 189 15.17 1.30 34.53
C SER A 189 13.89 1.44 35.37
N GLU A 190 13.31 2.64 35.46
CA GLU A 190 12.05 2.87 36.19
C GLU A 190 10.85 2.18 35.52
N VAL A 191 10.81 2.14 34.18
CA VAL A 191 9.76 1.43 33.44
C VAL A 191 9.86 -0.08 33.64
N ARG A 192 11.07 -0.65 33.62
CA ARG A 192 11.30 -2.07 33.99
C ARG A 192 10.82 -2.37 35.41
N MET A 193 11.16 -1.52 36.37
CA MET A 193 10.72 -1.69 37.76
C MET A 193 9.18 -1.65 37.90
N LYS A 194 8.50 -0.83 37.09
CA LYS A 194 7.05 -0.80 37.00
C LYS A 194 6.45 -2.09 36.46
N GLN A 195 7.07 -2.72 35.47
CA GLN A 195 6.62 -4.01 34.95
C GLN A 195 6.67 -5.10 36.04
N TYR A 196 7.71 -5.11 36.87
CA TYR A 196 7.82 -6.02 38.02
C TYR A 196 6.77 -5.73 39.11
N SER A 197 6.50 -4.45 39.39
CA SER A 197 5.55 -4.06 40.45
C SER A 197 4.08 -4.19 40.06
N LYS A 198 3.77 -4.44 38.78
CA LYS A 198 2.41 -4.49 38.20
C LYS A 198 1.56 -3.25 38.51
N GLU A 199 2.21 -2.10 38.69
CA GLU A 199 1.53 -0.83 38.96
C GLU A 199 0.76 -0.34 37.72
N SER A 200 -0.33 0.42 37.89
CA SER A 200 -1.01 1.05 36.75
C SER A 200 -0.20 2.23 36.21
N TRP A 201 -0.29 2.51 34.91
CA TRP A 201 0.42 3.64 34.31
C TRP A 201 0.06 5.00 34.91
N GLN A 202 -1.20 5.18 35.32
CA GLN A 202 -1.65 6.39 36.00
C GLN A 202 -0.96 6.56 37.37
N SER A 203 -0.93 5.48 38.17
CA SER A 203 -0.28 5.49 39.48
C SER A 203 1.22 5.74 39.34
N TRP A 204 1.88 5.07 38.40
CA TRP A 204 3.31 5.26 38.14
C TRP A 204 3.62 6.68 37.69
N TYR A 205 2.81 7.27 36.82
CA TYR A 205 3.04 8.64 36.32
C TYR A 205 2.81 9.70 37.41
N HIS A 206 1.78 9.51 38.25
CA HIS A 206 1.48 10.41 39.38
C HIS A 206 2.41 10.23 40.58
N ARG A 207 3.20 9.14 40.62
CA ARG A 207 4.27 8.96 41.59
C ARG A 207 5.25 10.14 41.49
N SER A 208 5.64 10.68 42.65
CA SER A 208 6.52 11.84 42.75
C SER A 208 7.80 11.64 41.93
N GLY A 209 7.88 12.28 40.77
CA GLY A 209 9.08 12.32 39.92
C GLY A 209 9.03 11.53 38.60
N SER A 210 8.13 10.55 38.42
CA SER A 210 8.12 9.72 37.18
C SER A 210 7.74 10.53 35.93
N GLY A 211 6.68 11.36 36.03
CA GLY A 211 6.33 12.27 34.93
C GLY A 211 7.40 13.31 34.63
N GLN A 212 8.15 13.77 35.64
CA GLN A 212 9.28 14.68 35.45
C GLN A 212 10.45 13.98 34.73
N LEU A 213 10.68 12.72 35.06
CA LEU A 213 11.73 11.90 34.46
C LEU A 213 11.50 11.64 32.97
N VAL A 214 10.25 11.39 32.57
CA VAL A 214 9.85 11.28 31.15
C VAL A 214 10.24 12.57 30.41
N ARG A 215 9.84 13.74 30.91
CA ARG A 215 10.15 15.04 30.29
C ARG A 215 11.66 15.33 30.22
N GLN A 216 12.40 14.94 31.25
CA GLN A 216 13.86 15.07 31.29
C GLN A 216 14.51 14.19 30.22
N ALA A 217 14.04 12.96 30.04
CA ALA A 217 14.53 12.06 29.01
C ALA A 217 14.26 12.59 27.59
N SER A 218 13.08 13.15 27.31
CA SER A 218 12.78 13.76 26.00
C SER A 218 13.61 14.99 25.71
N THR A 219 13.83 15.82 26.73
CA THR A 219 14.69 17.01 26.61
C THR A 219 16.15 16.59 26.37
N ALA A 220 16.60 15.54 27.06
CA ALA A 220 17.92 14.95 26.86
C ALA A 220 18.06 14.36 25.44
N ALA A 221 17.02 13.69 24.91
CA ALA A 221 16.99 13.21 23.53
C ALA A 221 17.09 14.38 22.52
N CYS A 222 16.36 15.48 22.74
CA CYS A 222 16.46 16.68 21.91
C CYS A 222 17.87 17.27 21.91
N ILE A 223 18.51 17.35 23.08
CA ILE A 223 19.90 17.83 23.19
C ILE A 223 20.88 16.90 22.46
N LEU A 224 20.74 15.58 22.65
CA LEU A 224 21.55 14.57 21.97
C LEU A 224 21.43 14.70 20.45
N ASN A 225 20.20 14.79 19.93
CA ASN A 225 19.92 14.95 18.52
C ASN A 225 20.59 16.19 17.92
N GLU A 226 20.55 17.33 18.62
CA GLU A 226 21.18 18.57 18.15
C GLU A 226 22.71 18.51 18.20
N ILE A 227 23.29 17.84 19.22
CA ILE A 227 24.74 17.61 19.31
C ILE A 227 25.20 16.72 18.16
N ILE A 228 24.54 15.58 17.93
CA ILE A 228 24.89 14.63 16.87
C ILE A 228 24.66 15.22 15.49
N TYR A 229 23.56 15.95 15.27
CA TYR A 229 23.31 16.63 13.99
C TYR A 229 24.37 17.68 13.67
N GLY A 230 24.95 18.31 14.70
CA GLY A 230 26.10 19.22 14.54
C GLY A 230 27.27 18.57 13.81
N LEU A 231 27.50 17.27 14.01
CA LEU A 231 28.57 16.49 13.39
C LEU A 231 28.29 16.08 11.93
N SER A 232 27.10 16.34 11.42
CA SER A 232 26.76 16.05 10.03
C SER A 232 27.40 17.06 9.07
N ASP A 233 27.68 16.61 7.84
CA ASP A 233 28.17 17.50 6.77
C ASP A 233 27.23 18.69 6.54
N GLN A 234 25.90 18.47 6.64
CA GLN A 234 24.89 19.53 6.51
C GLN A 234 25.00 20.57 7.64
N GLY A 235 25.25 20.13 8.88
CA GLY A 235 25.49 20.99 10.02
C GLY A 235 26.74 21.84 9.86
N ILE A 236 27.84 21.22 9.42
CA ILE A 236 29.12 21.87 9.15
C ILE A 236 28.97 22.94 8.05
N ASP A 237 28.36 22.56 6.93
CA ASP A 237 28.12 23.44 5.77
C ASP A 237 27.19 24.61 6.12
N ALA A 238 26.21 24.40 7.00
CA ALA A 238 25.33 25.47 7.47
C ALA A 238 26.11 26.57 8.22
N PHE A 239 27.06 26.19 9.08
CA PHE A 239 27.90 27.16 9.78
C PHE A 239 28.92 27.82 8.86
N ALA A 240 29.53 27.08 7.93
CA ALA A 240 30.42 27.65 6.92
C ALA A 240 29.69 28.75 6.12
N ARG A 241 28.47 28.48 5.65
CA ARG A 241 27.65 29.46 4.91
C ARG A 241 27.23 30.65 5.77
N MET A 242 26.84 30.43 7.03
CA MET A 242 26.32 31.48 7.92
C MET A 242 27.38 32.54 8.23
N PHE A 243 28.63 32.13 8.48
CA PHE A 243 29.71 33.04 8.87
C PHE A 243 30.59 33.51 7.70
N GLN A 244 30.54 32.86 6.54
CA GLN A 244 31.13 33.39 5.29
C GLN A 244 30.31 34.55 4.71
N LYS A 245 28.98 34.46 4.70
CA LYS A 245 28.09 35.54 4.19
C LYS A 245 28.24 36.85 4.96
N SER A 246 28.57 36.81 6.26
CA SER A 246 28.80 38.01 7.07
C SER A 246 30.12 38.73 6.76
N ARG A 247 31.15 38.03 6.26
CA ARG A 247 32.45 38.64 5.89
C ARG A 247 32.33 39.53 4.63
N LEU A 248 31.55 39.12 3.64
CA LEU A 248 31.28 39.91 2.41
C LEU A 248 30.51 41.22 2.67
N SER A 249 29.72 41.28 3.74
CA SER A 249 28.98 42.48 4.17
C SER A 249 29.90 43.54 4.79
N TRP A 250 30.93 43.13 5.52
CA TRP A 250 31.89 44.04 6.17
C TRP A 250 32.88 44.64 5.17
N GLY A 251 33.32 43.87 4.16
CA GLY A 251 34.22 44.35 3.11
C GLY A 251 33.65 45.42 2.17
N LYS A 252 32.34 45.72 2.24
CA LYS A 252 31.70 46.79 1.44
C LYS A 252 31.43 48.08 2.22
N ARG A 253 31.79 48.16 3.51
CA ARG A 253 31.51 49.34 4.35
C ARG A 253 32.74 50.17 4.72
N GLU A 254 33.94 49.73 4.35
CA GLU A 254 35.18 50.51 4.51
C GLU A 254 35.60 51.10 3.17
N GLY A 255 35.23 52.35 2.97
CA GLY A 255 35.64 53.11 1.80
C GLY A 255 35.07 54.51 1.81
N TYR A 256 35.34 55.31 2.85
CA TYR A 256 35.45 56.78 2.76
C TYR A 256 36.29 57.32 3.92
N ASN A 257 37.07 58.36 3.60
CA ASN A 257 38.32 58.83 4.20
C ASN A 257 38.20 59.80 5.41
N VAL A 258 39.18 59.67 6.33
CA VAL A 258 40.06 60.71 6.93
C VAL A 258 39.48 61.71 7.97
N LEU A 259 40.04 61.71 9.21
CA LEU A 259 40.98 62.72 9.76
C LEU A 259 41.53 62.32 11.16
N TYR A 260 42.83 62.55 11.37
CA TYR A 260 43.71 62.51 12.58
C TYR A 260 43.04 62.82 13.95
N ASP A 261 43.49 62.39 15.14
CA ASP A 261 44.80 61.89 15.63
C ASP A 261 44.66 61.20 17.02
N GLU A 262 45.71 60.47 17.41
CA GLU A 262 46.15 60.09 18.77
C GLU A 262 45.32 59.11 19.65
N ILE A 263 45.80 57.86 19.79
CA ILE A 263 46.35 57.28 21.05
C ILE A 263 46.87 55.85 20.77
N ILE A 264 48.20 55.73 20.89
CA ILE A 264 49.00 54.59 21.38
C ILE A 264 48.79 53.21 20.73
N HIS A 265 49.84 52.83 19.98
CA HIS A 265 50.27 51.48 19.66
C HIS A 265 50.10 50.47 20.81
N CYS A 266 49.12 49.57 20.69
CA CYS A 266 49.29 48.18 21.09
C CYS A 266 49.05 47.33 19.85
N LYS A 267 50.13 46.71 19.35
CA LYS A 267 50.09 45.65 18.34
C LYS A 267 49.13 44.56 18.81
N LEU A 268 47.90 44.58 18.33
CA LEU A 268 47.14 43.35 18.13
C LEU A 268 47.41 42.99 16.68
N GLU A 269 48.29 42.02 16.47
CA GLU A 269 48.42 41.38 15.17
C GLU A 269 47.01 41.00 14.71
N TYR A 270 46.56 41.62 13.63
CA TYR A 270 45.47 41.09 12.83
C TYR A 270 45.97 39.74 12.31
N ALA A 271 45.78 38.70 13.11
CA ALA A 271 45.73 37.34 12.61
C ALA A 271 44.64 37.38 11.55
N VAL A 272 45.06 37.37 10.30
CA VAL A 272 44.25 36.92 9.17
C VAL A 272 43.64 35.61 9.65
N CYS A 273 42.38 35.64 10.12
CA CYS A 273 41.68 34.44 10.57
C CYS A 273 41.47 33.58 9.34
N ASP A 274 42.44 32.69 9.18
CA ASP A 274 42.61 31.67 8.18
C ASP A 274 41.28 31.00 7.84
N GLU A 275 41.17 30.53 6.60
CA GLU A 275 39.96 30.05 5.93
C GLU A 275 39.28 28.82 6.56
N SER A 276 39.54 28.48 7.84
CA SER A 276 39.23 27.14 8.36
C SER A 276 39.28 26.91 9.88
N VAL A 277 38.84 27.83 10.74
CA VAL A 277 38.82 27.57 12.21
C VAL A 277 37.99 26.32 12.58
N TRP A 278 37.00 25.96 11.76
CA TRP A 278 36.12 24.82 11.96
C TRP A 278 36.16 23.80 10.80
N LYS A 279 37.24 23.74 9.98
CA LYS A 279 37.36 22.66 8.97
C LYS A 279 37.69 21.36 9.69
N PHE A 280 36.90 20.34 9.42
CA PHE A 280 36.99 19.05 10.05
C PHE A 280 37.09 17.95 8.99
N SER A 281 38.04 17.02 9.18
CA SER A 281 38.19 15.82 8.37
C SER A 281 38.22 14.62 9.30
N TRP A 282 37.34 13.66 9.07
CA TRP A 282 37.33 12.40 9.81
C TRP A 282 38.63 11.62 9.53
N GLU A 283 39.50 11.49 10.53
CA GLU A 283 40.53 10.45 10.57
C GLU A 283 39.86 9.08 10.87
N GLU A 284 40.48 7.98 10.44
CA GLU A 284 39.90 6.62 10.46
C GLU A 284 39.44 6.21 11.88
N GLY A 285 40.15 6.63 12.93
CA GLY A 285 39.76 6.41 14.33
C GLY A 285 38.61 7.28 14.86
N GLY A 286 38.42 8.48 14.30
CA GLY A 286 37.32 9.38 14.69
C GLY A 286 35.95 8.87 14.22
N ARG A 287 35.88 8.23 13.05
CA ARG A 287 34.64 7.63 12.55
C ARG A 287 34.16 6.47 13.42
N SER A 288 35.06 5.59 13.85
CA SER A 288 34.73 4.47 14.75
C SER A 288 34.10 4.96 16.05
N GLN A 289 34.61 6.04 16.64
CA GLN A 289 34.04 6.63 17.85
C GLN A 289 32.64 7.22 17.64
N LEU A 290 32.38 7.82 16.47
CA LEU A 290 31.05 8.29 16.11
C LEU A 290 30.08 7.10 15.99
N ILE A 291 30.51 6.01 15.34
CA ILE A 291 29.72 4.78 15.21
C ILE A 291 29.39 4.20 16.60
N ASP A 292 30.36 4.11 17.51
CA ASP A 292 30.14 3.60 18.86
C ASP A 292 29.20 4.49 19.70
N CYS A 293 29.36 5.81 19.56
CA CYS A 293 28.50 6.79 20.22
C CYS A 293 27.06 6.71 19.70
N ILE A 294 26.86 6.68 18.38
CA ILE A 294 25.54 6.51 17.77
C ILE A 294 24.95 5.15 18.12
N GLY A 295 25.74 4.08 18.13
CA GLY A 295 25.31 2.76 18.57
C GLY A 295 24.79 2.76 20.01
N SER A 296 25.48 3.46 20.91
CA SER A 296 25.04 3.62 22.30
C SER A 296 23.74 4.41 22.43
N ILE A 297 23.55 5.46 21.62
CA ILE A 297 22.31 6.25 21.59
C ILE A 297 21.15 5.40 21.04
N LEU A 298 21.36 4.73 19.90
CA LEU A 298 20.34 3.90 19.26
C LEU A 298 19.94 2.71 20.12
N HIS A 299 20.87 2.12 20.87
CA HIS A 299 20.56 1.05 21.83
C HIS A 299 19.51 1.49 22.86
N GLU A 300 19.62 2.71 23.39
CA GLU A 300 18.61 3.25 24.31
C GLU A 300 17.33 3.70 23.58
N TYR A 301 17.43 4.24 22.37
CA TYR A 301 16.27 4.73 21.60
C TYR A 301 15.37 3.59 21.10
N LEU A 302 15.96 2.44 20.77
CA LEU A 302 15.28 1.26 20.29
C LEU A 302 14.88 0.30 21.42
N SER A 303 15.13 0.67 22.69
CA SER A 303 14.71 -0.14 23.84
C SER A 303 13.18 -0.21 23.94
N PRO A 304 12.57 -1.40 24.09
CA PRO A 304 11.12 -1.57 24.04
C PRO A 304 10.39 -0.77 25.13
N GLU A 305 11.04 -0.55 26.28
CA GLU A 305 10.47 0.19 27.40
C GLU A 305 10.15 1.65 27.07
N VAL A 306 10.88 2.23 26.11
CA VAL A 306 10.63 3.59 25.62
C VAL A 306 9.34 3.65 24.81
N TRP A 307 9.02 2.58 24.08
CA TRP A 307 7.87 2.48 23.18
C TRP A 307 6.60 1.96 23.88
N GLU A 308 6.72 1.31 25.04
CA GLU A 308 5.58 0.86 25.85
C GLU A 308 4.86 1.98 26.64
N LEU A 309 5.41 3.19 26.65
CA LEU A 309 4.81 4.32 27.35
C LEU A 309 3.40 4.64 26.79
N PRO A 310 2.36 4.81 27.63
CA PRO A 310 0.99 4.97 27.15
C PRO A 310 0.82 6.18 26.24
N LEU A 311 0.33 5.93 25.03
CA LEU A 311 -0.04 6.97 24.08
C LEU A 311 -1.35 7.70 24.44
N GLU A 312 -2.17 7.09 25.32
CA GLU A 312 -3.55 7.53 25.62
C GLU A 312 -3.85 7.55 27.12
N LEU A 313 -3.18 8.37 27.92
CA LEU A 313 -3.77 8.79 29.19
C LEU A 313 -4.85 9.84 28.87
N LYS A 314 -6.12 9.42 28.80
CA LYS A 314 -7.33 10.24 28.53
C LYS A 314 -7.59 11.41 29.49
N SER A 315 -6.62 11.78 30.33
CA SER A 315 -6.62 13.04 31.07
C SER A 315 -5.67 14.00 30.37
N SER A 316 -6.20 14.85 29.48
CA SER A 316 -5.82 16.25 29.23
C SER A 316 -4.37 16.77 29.41
N LEU A 317 -3.31 15.95 29.43
CA LEU A 317 -2.03 16.34 30.02
C LEU A 317 -0.73 15.92 29.33
N THR A 318 -0.70 15.14 28.25
CA THR A 318 0.59 14.80 27.60
C THR A 318 0.45 14.34 26.14
N GLU A 319 0.85 15.20 25.20
CA GLU A 319 1.09 14.83 23.80
C GLU A 319 2.63 14.86 23.52
N TYR A 320 3.21 13.66 23.48
CA TYR A 320 4.35 13.13 22.72
C TYR A 320 5.82 13.59 22.95
N ASP A 321 6.61 12.61 23.41
CA ASP A 321 8.07 12.62 23.53
C ASP A 321 8.79 11.74 22.46
N SER A 322 8.09 10.73 21.90
CA SER A 322 8.66 9.74 20.97
C SER A 322 9.00 10.29 19.58
N GLU A 323 8.42 11.41 19.16
CA GLU A 323 8.75 12.07 17.87
C GLU A 323 10.23 12.48 17.82
N VAL A 324 10.76 12.99 18.93
CA VAL A 324 12.17 13.40 19.04
C VAL A 324 13.09 12.18 18.96
N ILE A 325 12.65 11.03 19.48
CA ILE A 325 13.41 9.77 19.38
C ILE A 325 13.46 9.29 17.92
N ILE A 326 12.34 9.37 17.20
CA ILE A 326 12.26 9.07 15.76
C ILE A 326 13.21 9.99 14.96
N ASP A 327 13.19 11.29 15.24
CA ASP A 327 14.13 12.24 14.63
C ASP A 327 15.59 11.86 14.85
N GLY A 328 15.92 11.40 16.06
CA GLY A 328 17.27 10.95 16.38
C GLY A 328 17.74 9.79 15.51
N ILE A 329 16.86 8.84 15.20
CA ILE A 329 17.17 7.74 14.27
C ILE A 329 17.51 8.31 12.88
N GLY A 330 16.72 9.26 12.38
CA GLY A 330 16.99 9.93 11.11
C GLY A 330 18.30 10.73 11.12
N ILE A 331 18.61 11.42 12.21
CA ILE A 331 19.85 12.18 12.40
C ILE A 331 21.06 11.25 12.41
N SER A 332 20.98 10.12 13.11
CA SER A 332 22.03 9.09 13.08
C SER A 332 22.30 8.60 11.66
N SER A 333 21.26 8.44 10.83
CA SER A 333 21.40 8.09 9.42
C SER A 333 22.04 9.22 8.59
N ILE A 334 21.69 10.49 8.83
CA ILE A 334 22.33 11.63 8.15
C ILE A 334 23.83 11.69 8.46
N CYS A 335 24.23 11.42 9.70
CA CYS A 335 25.63 11.48 10.12
C CYS A 335 26.46 10.31 9.58
N LEU A 336 25.93 9.09 9.59
CA LEU A 336 26.68 7.88 9.18
C LEU A 336 26.53 7.53 7.69
N LYS A 337 25.48 8.02 7.02
CA LYS A 337 25.20 7.72 5.60
C LYS A 337 25.24 6.22 5.31
N GLY A 338 26.11 5.75 4.41
CA GLY A 338 26.26 4.33 4.08
C GLY A 338 26.72 3.45 5.25
N GLU A 339 27.49 4.00 6.20
CA GLU A 339 27.96 3.27 7.39
C GLU A 339 26.79 2.90 8.32
N PHE A 340 25.67 3.63 8.26
CA PHE A 340 24.46 3.28 9.02
C PHE A 340 23.93 1.88 8.65
N SER A 341 24.04 1.49 7.38
CA SER A 341 23.69 0.17 6.91
C SER A 341 24.79 -0.85 7.24
N SER A 342 26.05 -0.51 7.02
CA SER A 342 27.19 -1.41 7.26
C SER A 342 27.37 -1.79 8.73
N SER A 343 27.00 -0.91 9.66
CA SER A 343 27.05 -1.15 11.11
C SER A 343 25.81 -1.88 11.66
N GLY A 344 24.83 -2.24 10.81
CA GLY A 344 23.61 -2.96 11.23
C GLY A 344 22.52 -2.09 11.87
N PHE A 345 22.74 -0.78 12.00
CA PHE A 345 21.77 0.15 12.60
C PHE A 345 20.50 0.33 11.77
N LEU A 346 20.61 0.18 10.44
CA LEU A 346 19.44 0.17 9.56
C LEU A 346 18.49 -0.97 9.92
N GLN A 347 19.02 -2.19 10.09
CA GLN A 347 18.19 -3.36 10.41
C GLN A 347 17.48 -3.14 11.74
N SER A 348 18.20 -2.73 12.80
CA SER A 348 17.60 -2.51 14.13
C SER A 348 16.52 -1.42 14.16
N SER A 349 16.61 -0.41 13.28
CA SER A 349 15.70 0.74 13.28
C SER A 349 14.52 0.60 12.32
N LEU A 350 14.69 -0.10 11.20
CA LEU A 350 13.73 -0.10 10.09
C LEU A 350 12.39 -0.71 10.49
N TYR A 351 12.38 -1.79 11.26
CA TYR A 351 11.14 -2.39 11.74
C TYR A 351 10.34 -1.41 12.63
N VAL A 352 11.00 -0.77 13.61
CA VAL A 352 10.38 0.19 14.53
C VAL A 352 9.79 1.39 13.78
N LEU A 353 10.48 1.87 12.74
CA LEU A 353 9.95 2.94 11.89
C LEU A 353 8.70 2.47 11.11
N LEU A 354 8.74 1.29 10.50
CA LEU A 354 7.58 0.73 9.79
C LEU A 354 6.40 0.46 10.73
N GLU A 355 6.65 0.01 11.96
CA GLU A 355 5.64 -0.14 13.00
C GLU A 355 5.01 1.21 13.39
N ASN A 356 5.81 2.28 13.48
CA ASN A 356 5.29 3.60 13.80
C ASN A 356 4.41 4.22 12.69
N LEU A 357 4.41 3.66 11.46
CA LEU A 357 3.48 4.07 10.41
C LEU A 357 2.02 3.72 10.71
N ILE A 358 1.77 2.69 11.54
CA ILE A 358 0.41 2.30 11.95
C ILE A 358 -0.08 3.02 13.21
N CYS A 359 0.76 3.86 13.82
CA CYS A 359 0.39 4.60 15.03
C CYS A 359 -0.84 5.48 14.78
N SER A 360 -1.77 5.52 15.73
CA SER A 360 -2.97 6.37 15.65
C SER A 360 -2.60 7.86 15.65
N ASN A 361 -1.51 8.22 16.32
CA ASN A 361 -1.00 9.58 16.35
C ASN A 361 -0.42 10.02 14.99
N PHE A 362 -0.96 11.11 14.45
CA PHE A 362 -0.49 11.72 13.21
C PHE A 362 0.98 12.18 13.30
N LEU A 363 1.42 12.75 14.44
CA LEU A 363 2.78 13.27 14.58
C LEU A 363 3.82 12.14 14.53
N ILE A 364 3.62 11.04 15.26
CA ILE A 364 4.50 9.86 15.22
C ILE A 364 4.52 9.22 13.82
N ARG A 365 3.34 9.09 13.20
CA ARG A 365 3.24 8.53 11.86
C ARG A 365 3.95 9.40 10.82
N SER A 366 3.74 10.71 10.86
CA SER A 366 4.40 11.69 9.98
C SER A 366 5.91 11.78 10.24
N ALA A 367 6.33 11.63 11.50
CA ALA A 367 7.72 11.57 11.89
C ALA A 367 8.43 10.36 11.28
N SER A 368 7.82 9.19 11.41
CA SER A 368 8.37 7.96 10.87
C SER A 368 8.45 7.99 9.35
N ASP A 369 7.40 8.48 8.68
CA ASP A 369 7.37 8.70 7.24
C ASP A 369 8.52 9.61 6.77
N ALA A 370 8.70 10.76 7.43
CA ALA A 370 9.77 11.70 7.10
C ALA A 370 11.16 11.08 7.30
N VAL A 371 11.38 10.37 8.41
CA VAL A 371 12.67 9.71 8.71
C VAL A 371 12.97 8.58 7.73
N LEU A 372 11.96 7.81 7.30
CA LEU A 372 12.15 6.79 6.26
C LEU A 372 12.58 7.42 4.92
N HIS A 373 12.02 8.57 4.56
CA HIS A 373 12.46 9.32 3.38
C HIS A 373 13.90 9.83 3.51
N VAL A 374 14.28 10.33 4.69
CA VAL A 374 15.66 10.73 4.97
C VAL A 374 16.62 9.55 4.86
N ILE A 375 16.32 8.41 5.50
CA ILE A 375 17.14 7.19 5.42
C ILE A 375 17.26 6.69 3.98
N SER A 376 16.17 6.71 3.21
CA SER A 376 16.21 6.36 1.79
C SER A 376 17.20 7.24 1.03
N ALA A 377 17.15 8.55 1.24
CA ALA A 377 18.03 9.50 0.55
C ALA A 377 19.50 9.37 0.98
N THR A 378 19.78 9.20 2.28
CA THR A 378 21.14 9.09 2.82
C THR A 378 21.82 7.77 2.46
N SER A 379 21.04 6.68 2.36
CA SER A 379 21.53 5.36 1.93
C SER A 379 21.56 5.18 0.40
N GLY A 380 21.13 6.18 -0.38
CA GLY A 380 21.21 6.15 -1.85
C GLY A 380 20.06 5.42 -2.56
N TYR A 381 18.94 5.16 -1.87
CA TYR A 381 17.75 4.58 -2.46
C TYR A 381 16.83 5.66 -3.05
N PRO A 382 16.29 5.45 -4.27
CA PRO A 382 15.47 6.47 -4.94
C PRO A 382 14.12 6.70 -4.25
N THR A 383 13.55 5.67 -3.62
CA THR A 383 12.31 5.78 -2.85
C THR A 383 12.36 4.87 -1.61
N VAL A 384 11.52 5.17 -0.61
CA VAL A 384 11.37 4.32 0.58
C VAL A 384 10.96 2.89 0.21
N GLY A 385 10.18 2.73 -0.86
CA GLY A 385 9.84 1.40 -1.37
C GLY A 385 11.05 0.60 -1.84
N HIS A 386 12.06 1.23 -2.44
CA HIS A 386 13.32 0.57 -2.82
C HIS A 386 14.20 0.24 -1.61
N LEU A 387 14.21 1.11 -0.60
CA LEU A 387 14.88 0.83 0.68
C LEU A 387 14.31 -0.43 1.32
N VAL A 388 12.97 -0.54 1.39
CA VAL A 388 12.33 -1.73 1.97
C VAL A 388 12.54 -2.96 1.10
N LEU A 389 12.45 -2.84 -0.23
CA LEU A 389 12.69 -3.95 -1.15
C LEU A 389 14.08 -4.57 -0.95
N ALA A 390 15.11 -3.73 -0.82
CA ALA A 390 16.48 -4.19 -0.61
C ALA A 390 16.70 -4.85 0.77
N ASN A 391 15.79 -4.65 1.72
CA ASN A 391 15.86 -5.19 3.08
C ASN A 391 14.65 -6.11 3.40
N ALA A 392 13.96 -6.61 2.37
CA ALA A 392 12.70 -7.33 2.53
C ALA A 392 12.86 -8.63 3.32
N ASP A 393 13.92 -9.40 3.08
CA ASP A 393 14.19 -10.66 3.78
C ASP A 393 14.21 -10.47 5.30
N TYR A 394 14.92 -9.44 5.77
CA TYR A 394 15.02 -9.08 7.19
C TYR A 394 13.67 -8.67 7.78
N ILE A 395 12.93 -7.82 7.07
CA ILE A 395 11.64 -7.31 7.58
C ILE A 395 10.62 -8.45 7.65
N ILE A 396 10.55 -9.29 6.62
CA ILE A 396 9.64 -10.42 6.59
C ILE A 396 10.00 -11.44 7.68
N ASP A 397 11.28 -11.76 7.90
CA ASP A 397 11.70 -12.64 9.00
C ASP A 397 11.29 -12.05 10.37
N SER A 398 11.45 -10.74 10.57
CA SER A 398 11.00 -10.07 11.79
C SER A 398 9.49 -10.17 11.98
N ILE A 399 8.69 -9.96 10.92
CA ILE A 399 7.23 -10.13 10.93
C ILE A 399 6.87 -11.58 11.26
N CYS A 400 7.47 -12.56 10.58
CA CYS A 400 7.25 -13.99 10.83
C CYS A 400 7.52 -14.36 12.28
N ARG A 401 8.63 -13.89 12.86
CA ARG A 401 8.97 -14.12 14.26
C ARG A 401 7.94 -13.53 15.22
N GLN A 402 7.43 -12.34 14.96
CA GLN A 402 6.43 -11.72 15.83
C GLN A 402 5.04 -12.32 15.64
N LEU A 403 4.69 -12.79 14.43
CA LEU A 403 3.47 -13.56 14.17
C LEU A 403 3.44 -14.91 14.94
N ARG A 404 4.59 -15.45 15.35
CA ARG A 404 4.63 -16.65 16.22
C ARG A 404 4.23 -16.34 17.67
N HIS A 405 4.20 -15.06 18.06
CA HIS A 405 3.90 -14.60 19.43
C HIS A 405 2.86 -13.47 19.42
N LEU A 406 1.66 -13.75 18.86
CA LEU A 406 0.60 -12.76 18.66
C LEU A 406 0.04 -12.15 19.95
N ASP A 407 0.01 -12.92 21.04
CA ASP A 407 -0.46 -12.42 22.34
C ASP A 407 0.39 -11.24 22.85
N LEU A 408 1.67 -11.22 22.49
CA LEU A 408 2.60 -10.14 22.81
C LEU A 408 2.60 -9.05 21.74
N ASN A 409 2.30 -9.41 20.48
CA ASN A 409 2.42 -8.53 19.33
C ASN A 409 1.11 -8.44 18.51
N PRO A 410 0.02 -7.88 19.06
CA PRO A 410 -1.27 -7.80 18.36
C PRO A 410 -1.27 -6.83 17.18
N HIS A 411 -0.27 -5.94 17.09
CA HIS A 411 -0.17 -4.90 16.06
C HIS A 411 0.41 -5.43 14.73
N VAL A 412 1.11 -6.57 14.75
CA VAL A 412 1.88 -7.12 13.61
C VAL A 412 1.08 -7.30 12.33
N PRO A 413 -0.18 -7.79 12.35
CA PRO A 413 -0.95 -7.91 11.11
C PRO A 413 -1.23 -6.54 10.47
N SER A 414 -1.38 -5.51 11.29
CA SER A 414 -1.55 -4.13 10.81
C SER A 414 -0.25 -3.58 10.23
N VAL A 415 0.91 -3.90 10.84
CA VAL A 415 2.24 -3.53 10.30
C VAL A 415 2.44 -4.17 8.93
N LEU A 416 2.15 -5.47 8.80
CA LEU A 416 2.25 -6.17 7.52
C LEU A 416 1.36 -5.53 6.45
N ALA A 417 0.09 -5.25 6.77
CA ALA A 417 -0.82 -4.57 5.84
C ALA A 417 -0.32 -3.18 5.44
N ALA A 418 0.10 -2.38 6.42
CA ALA A 418 0.59 -1.02 6.18
C ALA A 418 1.87 -1.03 5.34
N MET A 419 2.84 -1.88 5.68
CA MET A 419 4.06 -2.10 4.92
C MET A 419 3.73 -2.37 3.45
N LEU A 420 2.91 -3.39 3.17
CA LEU A 420 2.57 -3.78 1.79
C LEU A 420 1.86 -2.67 1.02
N SER A 421 0.94 -1.95 1.68
CA SER A 421 0.22 -0.83 1.06
C SER A 421 1.08 0.42 0.83
N TYR A 422 2.02 0.69 1.74
CA TYR A 422 2.84 1.90 1.77
C TYR A 422 3.99 1.86 0.76
N ILE A 423 4.58 0.69 0.55
CA ILE A 423 5.77 0.51 -0.29
C ILE A 423 5.47 0.59 -1.78
N GLY A 424 4.22 0.31 -2.20
CA GLY A 424 3.80 0.33 -3.60
C GLY A 424 4.49 -0.70 -4.51
N VAL A 425 5.48 -1.45 -4.02
CA VAL A 425 6.25 -2.50 -4.73
C VAL A 425 6.14 -3.89 -4.09
N ALA A 426 5.08 -4.14 -3.33
CA ALA A 426 4.78 -5.44 -2.72
C ALA A 426 4.79 -6.63 -3.71
N TYR A 427 4.47 -6.38 -4.98
CA TYR A 427 4.50 -7.40 -6.04
C TYR A 427 5.91 -8.02 -6.26
N LYS A 428 6.99 -7.27 -5.98
CA LYS A 428 8.36 -7.76 -6.13
C LYS A 428 8.83 -8.68 -5.01
N ILE A 429 8.14 -8.68 -3.86
CA ILE A 429 8.50 -9.50 -2.68
C ILE A 429 7.58 -10.71 -2.51
N LEU A 430 6.69 -10.99 -3.48
CA LEU A 430 5.73 -12.10 -3.40
C LEU A 430 6.36 -13.43 -2.96
N PRO A 431 7.53 -13.88 -3.48
CA PRO A 431 8.14 -15.13 -3.03
C PRO A 431 8.43 -15.21 -1.53
N LEU A 432 8.72 -14.07 -0.89
CA LEU A 432 8.99 -14.01 0.55
C LEU A 432 7.70 -14.05 1.38
N LEU A 433 6.53 -13.80 0.76
CA LEU A 433 5.26 -13.68 1.46
C LEU A 433 4.55 -15.03 1.69
N GLU A 434 5.12 -16.15 1.25
CA GLU A 434 4.53 -17.48 1.44
C GLU A 434 4.45 -17.88 2.94
N GLU A 435 5.53 -17.73 3.71
CA GLU A 435 5.54 -18.02 5.15
C GLU A 435 4.60 -17.11 5.97
N PRO A 436 4.63 -15.77 5.82
CA PRO A 436 3.69 -14.92 6.55
C PRO A 436 2.25 -15.20 6.13
N MET A 437 1.97 -15.46 4.85
CA MET A 437 0.61 -15.83 4.40
C MET A 437 0.14 -17.15 5.03
N ARG A 438 1.02 -18.14 5.18
CA ARG A 438 0.71 -19.40 5.89
C ARG A 438 0.34 -19.13 7.35
N SER A 439 1.11 -18.30 8.04
CA SER A 439 0.84 -17.91 9.44
C SER A 439 -0.48 -17.16 9.58
N VAL A 440 -0.76 -16.19 8.70
CA VAL A 440 -2.02 -15.45 8.65
C VAL A 440 -3.21 -16.36 8.35
N SER A 441 -3.04 -17.34 7.46
CA SER A 441 -4.10 -18.29 7.10
C SER A 441 -4.53 -19.12 8.31
N LEU A 442 -3.59 -19.63 9.10
CA LEU A 442 -3.85 -20.40 10.31
C LEU A 442 -4.66 -19.59 11.34
N GLU A 443 -4.34 -18.31 11.51
CA GLU A 443 -5.07 -17.43 12.43
C GLU A 443 -6.47 -17.07 11.96
N LEU A 444 -6.68 -17.01 10.63
CA LEU A 444 -8.00 -16.78 10.04
C LEU A 444 -8.89 -18.02 10.02
N GLU A 445 -8.37 -19.20 10.42
CA GLU A 445 -9.18 -20.39 10.62
C GLU A 445 -10.18 -20.23 11.77
N ILE A 446 -11.00 -21.26 12.01
CA ILE A 446 -12.04 -21.21 13.04
C ILE A 446 -11.41 -21.03 14.44
N LEU A 447 -10.34 -21.77 14.75
CA LEU A 447 -9.72 -21.73 16.08
C LEU A 447 -9.01 -20.40 16.37
N GLY A 448 -8.25 -19.86 15.40
CA GLY A 448 -7.56 -18.57 15.56
C GLY A 448 -8.53 -17.41 15.76
N ARG A 449 -9.58 -17.33 14.93
CA ARG A 449 -10.66 -16.31 15.11
C ARG A 449 -11.41 -16.42 16.43
N HIS A 450 -11.44 -17.61 17.05
CA HIS A 450 -12.01 -17.79 18.38
C HIS A 450 -11.07 -17.31 19.49
N HIS A 451 -9.75 -17.49 19.34
CA HIS A 451 -8.76 -17.01 20.31
C HIS A 451 -8.55 -15.50 20.20
N HIS A 452 -8.50 -14.94 19.00
CA HIS A 452 -8.24 -13.53 18.74
C HIS A 452 -9.30 -12.89 17.82
N PRO A 453 -10.55 -12.72 18.29
CA PRO A 453 -11.63 -12.17 17.47
C PRO A 453 -11.33 -10.77 16.93
N ASP A 454 -10.67 -9.93 17.73
CA ASP A 454 -10.33 -8.53 17.40
C ASP A 454 -9.27 -8.42 16.29
N LEU A 455 -8.45 -9.46 16.09
CA LEU A 455 -7.40 -9.49 15.07
C LEU A 455 -7.88 -9.95 13.69
N THR A 456 -9.13 -10.44 13.56
CA THR A 456 -9.68 -10.93 12.29
C THR A 456 -9.61 -9.88 11.18
N ILE A 457 -9.99 -8.63 11.46
CA ILE A 457 -9.98 -7.55 10.46
C ILE A 457 -8.53 -7.15 10.10
N PRO A 458 -7.61 -6.90 11.07
CA PRO A 458 -6.19 -6.68 10.77
C PRO A 458 -5.57 -7.76 9.88
N PHE A 459 -5.80 -9.04 10.17
CA PHE A 459 -5.33 -10.14 9.34
C PHE A 459 -5.94 -10.13 7.95
N LEU A 460 -7.25 -9.93 7.83
CA LEU A 460 -7.92 -9.81 6.52
C LEU A 460 -7.37 -8.65 5.68
N LYS A 461 -7.04 -7.51 6.29
CA LYS A 461 -6.40 -6.39 5.59
C LYS A 461 -5.02 -6.77 5.06
N ALA A 462 -4.23 -7.52 5.83
CA ALA A 462 -2.94 -8.03 5.35
C ALA A 462 -3.14 -8.96 4.15
N VAL A 463 -4.11 -9.89 4.21
CA VAL A 463 -4.45 -10.76 3.07
C VAL A 463 -4.93 -9.95 1.86
N GLU A 464 -5.71 -8.89 2.06
CA GLU A 464 -6.16 -8.00 0.98
C GLU A 464 -4.99 -7.32 0.27
N GLU A 465 -3.99 -6.83 1.00
CA GLU A 465 -2.80 -6.22 0.39
C GLU A 465 -1.92 -7.25 -0.34
N ILE A 466 -1.80 -8.48 0.18
CA ILE A 466 -1.12 -9.59 -0.52
C ILE A 466 -1.88 -9.96 -1.81
N ALA A 467 -3.21 -10.00 -1.78
CA ALA A 467 -4.03 -10.29 -2.95
C ALA A 467 -3.91 -9.19 -4.02
N LYS A 468 -3.90 -7.91 -3.63
CA LYS A 468 -3.66 -6.77 -4.54
C LYS A 468 -2.28 -6.82 -5.18
N ALA A 469 -1.24 -7.13 -4.40
CA ALA A 469 0.12 -7.32 -4.91
C ALA A 469 0.16 -8.46 -5.93
N SER A 470 -0.48 -9.59 -5.62
CA SER A 470 -0.58 -10.76 -6.51
C SER A 470 -1.30 -10.43 -7.81
N LYS A 471 -2.41 -9.67 -7.75
CA LYS A 471 -3.17 -9.21 -8.91
C LYS A 471 -2.35 -8.34 -9.85
N ARG A 472 -1.56 -7.42 -9.30
CA ARG A 472 -0.70 -6.54 -10.10
C ARG A 472 0.34 -7.33 -10.87
N GLU A 473 1.00 -8.28 -10.21
CA GLU A 473 2.00 -9.15 -10.84
C GLU A 473 1.37 -10.06 -11.90
N ALA A 474 0.29 -10.74 -11.54
CA ALA A 474 -0.42 -11.65 -12.44
C ALA A 474 -0.96 -10.94 -13.69
N GLY A 475 -1.24 -9.64 -13.62
CA GLY A 475 -1.63 -8.84 -14.77
C GLY A 475 -0.54 -8.70 -15.84
N SER A 476 0.74 -8.64 -15.45
CA SER A 476 1.86 -8.50 -16.39
C SER A 476 2.41 -9.82 -16.92
N LEU A 477 2.30 -10.91 -16.16
CA LEU A 477 2.89 -12.21 -16.51
C LEU A 477 2.47 -12.76 -17.89
N PRO A 478 1.18 -12.74 -18.32
CA PRO A 478 0.78 -13.29 -19.62
C PRO A 478 1.50 -12.61 -20.78
N SER A 479 1.63 -11.28 -20.74
CA SER A 479 2.31 -10.52 -21.80
C SER A 479 3.80 -10.83 -21.87
N GLN A 480 4.44 -11.07 -20.73
CA GLN A 480 5.85 -11.48 -20.67
C GLN A 480 6.04 -12.90 -21.22
N ALA A 481 5.15 -13.82 -20.84
CA ALA A 481 5.18 -15.20 -21.33
C ALA A 481 4.89 -15.29 -22.84
N GLU A 482 3.95 -14.49 -23.36
CA GLU A 482 3.68 -14.42 -24.79
C GLU A 482 4.87 -13.82 -25.57
N SER A 483 5.48 -12.75 -25.05
CA SER A 483 6.70 -12.18 -25.66
C SER A 483 7.85 -13.17 -25.63
N TYR A 484 7.99 -13.95 -24.55
CA TYR A 484 9.01 -14.98 -24.43
C TYR A 484 8.78 -16.12 -25.42
N LEU A 485 7.53 -16.59 -25.54
CA LEU A 485 7.15 -17.59 -26.54
C LEU A 485 7.54 -17.14 -27.95
N LYS A 486 7.18 -15.90 -28.35
CA LYS A 486 7.55 -15.35 -29.67
C LYS A 486 9.06 -15.26 -29.87
N HIS A 487 9.80 -14.87 -28.83
CA HIS A 487 11.26 -14.83 -28.86
C HIS A 487 11.84 -16.23 -29.09
N VAL A 488 11.39 -17.20 -28.29
CA VAL A 488 11.81 -18.60 -28.43
C VAL A 488 11.45 -19.10 -29.82
N GLU A 489 10.20 -18.96 -30.30
CA GLU A 489 9.82 -19.33 -31.67
C GLU A 489 10.74 -18.71 -32.74
N SER A 490 11.12 -17.44 -32.60
CA SER A 490 12.04 -16.79 -33.54
C SER A 490 13.48 -17.32 -33.47
N GLU A 491 14.01 -17.55 -32.27
CA GLU A 491 15.35 -18.14 -32.08
C GLU A 491 15.38 -19.58 -32.58
N MET A 492 14.32 -20.32 -32.29
CA MET A 492 14.15 -21.73 -32.61
C MET A 492 13.98 -21.94 -34.12
N THR A 493 13.25 -21.05 -34.81
CA THR A 493 13.19 -21.06 -36.29
C THR A 493 14.50 -20.64 -36.95
N ASN A 494 15.28 -19.74 -36.35
CA ASN A 494 16.64 -19.44 -36.82
C ASN A 494 17.54 -20.67 -36.67
N LEU A 495 17.49 -21.32 -35.51
CA LEU A 495 18.26 -22.51 -35.20
C LEU A 495 17.91 -23.67 -36.14
N GLU A 496 16.63 -23.92 -36.39
CA GLU A 496 16.20 -24.93 -37.36
C GLU A 496 16.72 -24.65 -38.77
N ARG A 497 16.81 -23.37 -39.17
CA ARG A 497 17.37 -22.98 -40.46
C ARG A 497 18.88 -23.25 -40.50
N GLU A 498 19.61 -22.84 -39.47
CA GLU A 498 21.06 -23.07 -39.37
C GLU A 498 21.39 -24.56 -39.35
N ILE A 499 20.58 -25.38 -38.67
CA ILE A 499 20.71 -26.84 -38.67
C ILE A 499 20.46 -27.39 -40.08
N LYS A 500 19.38 -26.98 -40.76
CA LYS A 500 19.09 -27.42 -42.13
C LYS A 500 20.17 -26.99 -43.11
N GLU A 501 20.65 -25.75 -43.02
CA GLU A 501 21.76 -25.23 -43.82
C GLU A 501 23.06 -26.00 -43.55
N ALA A 502 23.35 -26.38 -42.31
CA ALA A 502 24.48 -27.23 -41.98
C ALA A 502 24.36 -28.63 -42.61
N TYR A 503 23.18 -29.26 -42.55
CA TYR A 503 22.93 -30.56 -43.19
C TYR A 503 22.98 -30.50 -44.73
N ASP A 504 22.47 -29.43 -45.33
CA ASP A 504 22.49 -29.23 -46.78
C ASP A 504 23.91 -28.96 -47.31
N ASN A 505 24.74 -28.24 -46.54
CA ASN A 505 26.15 -28.00 -46.86
C ASN A 505 27.06 -29.23 -46.63
N ASP A 506 26.67 -30.16 -45.75
CA ASP A 506 27.46 -31.37 -45.44
C ASP A 506 27.34 -32.46 -46.53
N MET A 507 26.37 -32.35 -47.45
CA MET A 507 26.27 -33.24 -48.62
C MET A 507 27.44 -33.11 -49.62
N ASP A 508 28.29 -32.07 -49.49
CA ASP A 508 29.50 -31.88 -50.30
C ASP A 508 30.82 -32.18 -49.55
N PHE A 509 30.80 -32.60 -48.26
CA PHE A 509 31.99 -32.68 -47.41
C PHE A 509 32.45 -34.09 -47.02
N LYS A 510 32.37 -35.06 -47.94
CA LYS A 510 32.93 -36.41 -47.75
C LYS A 510 34.47 -36.48 -47.72
N LYS A 511 35.19 -35.39 -47.40
CA LYS A 511 36.66 -35.35 -47.49
C LYS A 511 37.36 -34.29 -46.61
N CYS A 512 37.22 -34.35 -45.29
CA CYS A 512 38.31 -33.90 -44.40
C CYS A 512 38.12 -34.37 -42.95
N GLU A 513 39.07 -35.17 -42.44
CA GLU A 513 39.13 -35.63 -41.04
C GLU A 513 39.77 -34.61 -40.08
N SER A 514 39.90 -33.32 -40.44
CA SER A 514 40.61 -32.33 -39.61
C SER A 514 39.73 -31.34 -38.83
N ASP A 515 38.42 -31.27 -39.07
CA ASP A 515 37.56 -30.18 -38.53
C ASP A 515 36.52 -30.68 -37.52
N VAL A 516 36.81 -31.80 -36.83
CA VAL A 516 35.92 -32.36 -35.81
C VAL A 516 35.71 -31.37 -34.66
N ASP A 517 36.75 -30.60 -34.29
CA ASP A 517 36.71 -29.63 -33.17
C ASP A 517 35.76 -28.44 -33.43
N ALA A 518 35.65 -27.98 -34.69
CA ALA A 518 34.77 -26.86 -35.06
C ALA A 518 33.28 -27.26 -35.07
N CYS A 519 32.98 -28.49 -35.47
CA CYS A 519 31.61 -29.02 -35.51
C CYS A 519 31.06 -29.30 -34.09
N PHE A 520 31.91 -29.81 -33.19
CA PHE A 520 31.57 -29.96 -31.77
C PHE A 520 31.37 -28.61 -31.06
N GLY A 521 32.11 -27.56 -31.43
CA GLY A 521 31.93 -26.21 -30.90
C GLY A 521 30.59 -25.57 -31.26
N ALA A 522 30.14 -25.72 -32.51
CA ALA A 522 28.83 -25.21 -32.96
C ALA A 522 27.66 -25.91 -32.26
N VAL A 523 27.70 -27.25 -32.15
CA VAL A 523 26.69 -28.03 -31.42
C VAL A 523 26.69 -27.70 -29.93
N GLY A 524 27.86 -27.48 -29.33
CA GLY A 524 27.98 -27.05 -27.93
C GLY A 524 27.32 -25.69 -27.66
N MET A 525 27.49 -24.71 -28.55
CA MET A 525 26.83 -23.40 -28.43
C MET A 525 25.30 -23.51 -28.48
N TYR A 526 24.75 -24.40 -29.31
CA TYR A 526 23.29 -24.61 -29.38
C TYR A 526 22.73 -25.28 -28.13
N ILE A 527 23.47 -26.22 -27.53
CA ILE A 527 23.10 -26.85 -26.26
C ILE A 527 23.08 -25.80 -25.15
N GLU A 528 24.13 -24.96 -25.04
CA GLU A 528 24.18 -23.88 -24.04
C GLU A 528 23.01 -22.89 -24.20
N GLN A 529 22.65 -22.56 -25.44
CA GLN A 529 21.52 -21.68 -25.72
C GLN A 529 20.19 -22.33 -25.31
N LEU A 530 19.96 -23.60 -25.67
CA LEU A 530 18.76 -24.36 -25.28
C LEU A 530 18.66 -24.50 -23.75
N GLU A 531 19.75 -24.85 -23.08
CA GLU A 531 19.82 -24.92 -21.62
C GLU A 531 19.47 -23.57 -20.97
N SER A 532 19.99 -22.47 -21.51
CA SER A 532 19.67 -21.13 -21.00
C SER A 532 18.19 -20.78 -21.15
N THR A 533 17.55 -21.16 -22.28
CA THR A 533 16.11 -20.95 -22.49
C THR A 533 15.27 -21.86 -21.59
N LEU A 534 15.74 -23.08 -21.31
CA LEU A 534 15.07 -24.02 -20.42
C LEU A 534 15.13 -23.54 -18.96
N ILE A 535 16.29 -23.06 -18.49
CA ILE A 535 16.45 -22.47 -17.14
C ILE A 535 15.48 -21.31 -16.96
N ARG A 536 15.42 -20.39 -17.93
CA ARG A 536 14.49 -19.25 -17.90
C ARG A 536 13.02 -19.69 -17.88
N LEU A 537 12.66 -20.72 -18.65
CA LEU A 537 11.31 -21.28 -18.63
C LEU A 537 10.99 -21.89 -17.26
N ASN A 538 11.93 -22.60 -16.64
CA ASN A 538 11.76 -23.19 -15.32
C ASN A 538 11.63 -22.13 -14.22
N ASP A 539 12.39 -21.03 -14.30
CA ASP A 539 12.24 -19.89 -13.41
C ASP A 539 10.85 -19.24 -13.54
N SER A 540 10.36 -19.07 -14.78
CA SER A 540 8.99 -18.59 -15.05
C SER A 540 7.94 -19.51 -14.43
N LYS A 541 8.06 -20.83 -14.65
CA LYS A 541 7.16 -21.85 -14.09
C LYS A 541 7.12 -21.78 -12.56
N ARG A 542 8.30 -21.72 -11.91
CA ARG A 542 8.43 -21.59 -10.45
C ARG A 542 7.75 -20.32 -9.95
N TYR A 543 8.03 -19.19 -10.58
CA TYR A 543 7.45 -17.91 -10.19
C TYR A 543 5.93 -17.88 -10.34
N ARG A 544 5.40 -18.38 -11.47
CA ARG A 544 3.96 -18.55 -11.68
C ARG A 544 3.32 -19.43 -10.60
N ARG A 545 3.94 -20.55 -10.25
CA ARG A 545 3.46 -21.47 -9.19
C ARG A 545 3.38 -20.77 -7.84
N ILE A 546 4.39 -19.96 -7.49
CA ILE A 546 4.42 -19.14 -6.26
C ILE A 546 3.24 -18.16 -6.25
N VAL A 547 3.06 -17.38 -7.31
CA VAL A 547 1.94 -16.40 -7.41
C VAL A 547 0.58 -17.12 -7.28
N GLY A 548 0.41 -18.25 -7.96
CA GLY A 548 -0.79 -19.09 -7.86
C GLY A 548 -1.01 -19.71 -6.48
N SER A 549 0.06 -20.10 -5.77
CA SER A 549 0.00 -20.68 -4.41
C SER A 549 -0.42 -19.64 -3.38
N ILE A 550 0.18 -18.45 -3.45
CA ILE A 550 -0.15 -17.31 -2.56
C ILE A 550 -1.59 -16.89 -2.77
N ALA A 551 -2.04 -16.73 -4.03
CA ALA A 551 -3.43 -16.40 -4.33
C ALA A 551 -4.40 -17.50 -3.84
N GLY A 552 -4.05 -18.77 -4.02
CA GLY A 552 -4.83 -19.90 -3.49
C GLY A 552 -4.95 -19.89 -1.95
N SER A 553 -3.86 -19.52 -1.26
CA SER A 553 -3.84 -19.36 0.19
C SER A 553 -4.71 -18.18 0.64
N CYS A 554 -4.62 -17.03 -0.05
CA CYS A 554 -5.49 -15.87 0.19
C CYS A 554 -6.98 -16.22 0.05
N LEU A 555 -7.34 -16.94 -1.01
CA LEU A 555 -8.71 -17.42 -1.23
C LEU A 555 -9.16 -18.35 -0.10
N THR A 556 -8.33 -19.32 0.27
CA THR A 556 -8.66 -20.30 1.32
C THR A 556 -8.92 -19.61 2.66
N ALA A 557 -8.12 -18.60 3.01
CA ALA A 557 -8.29 -17.80 4.22
C ALA A 557 -9.57 -16.92 4.17
N ALA A 558 -9.92 -16.35 3.02
CA ALA A 558 -11.03 -15.42 2.88
C ALA A 558 -12.41 -16.09 2.69
N ILE A 559 -12.48 -17.26 2.05
CA ILE A 559 -13.74 -17.94 1.69
C ILE A 559 -14.72 -18.06 2.88
N PRO A 560 -14.32 -18.57 4.07
CA PRO A 560 -15.25 -18.72 5.18
C PRO A 560 -15.79 -17.38 5.72
N LEU A 561 -15.09 -16.27 5.46
CA LEU A 561 -15.43 -14.94 5.96
C LEU A 561 -16.47 -14.23 5.07
N LEU A 562 -16.77 -14.75 3.88
CA LEU A 562 -17.90 -14.29 3.05
C LEU A 562 -19.26 -14.46 3.74
N ALA A 563 -19.39 -15.47 4.59
CA ALA A 563 -20.59 -15.73 5.39
C ALA A 563 -20.54 -15.05 6.79
N SER A 564 -19.57 -14.16 7.03
CA SER A 564 -19.42 -13.47 8.31
C SER A 564 -20.56 -12.50 8.59
N VAL A 565 -20.96 -12.41 9.86
CA VAL A 565 -21.92 -11.39 10.35
C VAL A 565 -21.28 -10.00 10.38
N ASN A 566 -19.95 -9.93 10.50
CA ASN A 566 -19.23 -8.66 10.51
C ASN A 566 -19.13 -8.10 9.08
N GLN A 567 -19.76 -6.94 8.85
CA GLN A 567 -19.79 -6.26 7.56
C GLN A 567 -18.39 -6.01 6.99
N ALA A 568 -17.47 -5.49 7.80
CA ALA A 568 -16.13 -5.12 7.32
C ALA A 568 -15.35 -6.36 6.88
N ALA A 569 -15.43 -7.44 7.66
CA ALA A 569 -14.77 -8.70 7.33
C ALA A 569 -15.32 -9.31 6.02
N CYS A 570 -16.64 -9.27 5.82
CA CYS A 570 -17.27 -9.77 4.59
C CYS A 570 -16.87 -8.94 3.35
N LEU A 571 -16.83 -7.61 3.46
CA LEU A 571 -16.43 -6.73 2.36
C LEU A 571 -14.96 -6.93 1.96
N ILE A 572 -14.05 -7.04 2.93
CA ILE A 572 -12.63 -7.31 2.66
C ILE A 572 -12.48 -8.71 2.02
N ALA A 573 -13.16 -9.72 2.55
CA ALA A 573 -13.14 -11.06 1.98
C ALA A 573 -13.64 -11.10 0.53
N LEU A 574 -14.69 -10.33 0.20
CA LEU A 574 -15.17 -10.19 -1.18
C LEU A 574 -14.12 -9.58 -2.12
N ASN A 575 -13.38 -8.56 -1.67
CA ASN A 575 -12.27 -7.99 -2.45
C ASN A 575 -11.15 -9.03 -2.69
N VAL A 576 -10.76 -9.77 -1.64
CA VAL A 576 -9.76 -10.85 -1.75
C VAL A 576 -10.21 -11.92 -2.73
N VAL A 577 -11.49 -12.31 -2.73
CA VAL A 577 -12.02 -13.31 -3.67
C VAL A 577 -12.01 -12.81 -5.10
N GLU A 578 -12.41 -11.56 -5.34
CA GLU A 578 -12.37 -10.95 -6.66
C GLU A 578 -10.94 -10.91 -7.23
N ASP A 579 -9.98 -10.45 -6.41
CA ASP A 579 -8.57 -10.36 -6.81
C ASP A 579 -7.93 -11.75 -6.97
N GLY A 580 -8.22 -12.69 -6.08
CA GLY A 580 -7.68 -14.05 -6.13
C GLY A 580 -8.15 -14.85 -7.34
N ILE A 581 -9.43 -14.73 -7.73
CA ILE A 581 -9.96 -15.38 -8.95
C ILE A 581 -9.32 -14.77 -10.21
N PHE A 582 -9.13 -13.45 -10.24
CA PHE A 582 -8.41 -12.80 -11.34
C PHE A 582 -6.98 -13.35 -11.47
N VAL A 583 -6.25 -13.48 -10.36
CA VAL A 583 -4.88 -14.03 -10.36
C VAL A 583 -4.85 -15.45 -10.89
N LEU A 584 -5.74 -16.34 -10.41
CA LEU A 584 -5.78 -17.73 -10.87
C LEU A 584 -6.05 -17.82 -12.38
N ALA A 585 -6.95 -17.00 -12.92
CA ALA A 585 -7.22 -16.99 -14.35
C ALA A 585 -6.01 -16.54 -15.19
N LYS A 586 -5.27 -15.52 -14.72
CA LYS A 586 -4.04 -15.08 -15.38
C LYS A 586 -2.90 -16.09 -15.28
N VAL A 587 -2.77 -16.76 -14.14
CA VAL A 587 -1.82 -17.87 -13.96
C VAL A 587 -2.11 -19.02 -14.93
N GLU A 588 -3.38 -19.37 -15.15
CA GLU A 588 -3.76 -20.37 -16.16
C GLU A 588 -3.51 -19.92 -17.60
N GLU A 589 -3.67 -18.63 -17.90
CA GLU A 589 -3.31 -18.05 -19.20
C GLU A 589 -1.81 -18.14 -19.47
N VAL A 590 -0.97 -17.79 -18.49
CA VAL A 590 0.50 -17.93 -18.57
C VAL A 590 0.90 -19.39 -18.82
N TYR A 591 0.27 -20.33 -18.11
CA TYR A 591 0.54 -21.76 -18.29
C TYR A 591 0.32 -22.21 -19.74
N ARG A 592 -0.67 -21.68 -20.46
CA ARG A 592 -0.87 -22.01 -21.89
C ARG A 592 0.31 -21.59 -22.76
N HIS A 593 0.87 -20.40 -22.51
CA HIS A 593 2.04 -19.90 -23.23
C HIS A 593 3.32 -20.66 -22.84
N GLU A 594 3.50 -20.98 -21.56
CA GLU A 594 4.61 -21.82 -21.09
C GLU A 594 4.58 -23.21 -21.71
N LYS A 595 3.39 -23.82 -21.81
CA LYS A 595 3.21 -25.13 -22.45
C LYS A 595 3.52 -25.08 -23.95
N ALA A 596 3.07 -24.05 -24.64
CA ALA A 596 3.43 -23.83 -26.05
C ALA A 596 4.96 -23.66 -26.20
N THR A 597 5.60 -22.92 -25.30
CA THR A 597 7.07 -22.71 -25.32
C THR A 597 7.81 -24.02 -25.07
N GLN A 598 7.35 -24.81 -24.10
CA GLN A 598 7.89 -26.14 -23.80
C GLN A 598 7.79 -27.06 -25.01
N GLU A 599 6.68 -27.04 -25.74
CA GLU A 599 6.49 -27.84 -26.94
C GLU A 599 7.43 -27.44 -28.08
N VAL A 600 7.70 -26.14 -28.26
CA VAL A 600 8.70 -25.65 -29.24
C VAL A 600 10.10 -26.15 -28.89
N ILE A 601 10.50 -26.06 -27.61
CA ILE A 601 11.80 -26.55 -27.14
C ILE A 601 11.88 -28.08 -27.33
N ARG A 602 10.79 -28.80 -27.06
CA ARG A 602 10.69 -30.26 -27.24
C ARG A 602 10.95 -30.66 -28.70
N GLN A 603 10.33 -29.97 -29.66
CA GLN A 603 10.48 -30.25 -31.08
C GLN A 603 11.93 -30.09 -31.56
N ILE A 604 12.66 -29.10 -31.06
CA ILE A 604 14.07 -28.90 -31.43
C ILE A 604 14.99 -29.87 -30.71
N SER A 605 14.71 -30.20 -29.45
CA SER A 605 15.44 -31.26 -28.74
C SER A 605 15.34 -32.60 -29.47
N GLU A 606 14.19 -32.89 -30.11
CA GLU A 606 14.02 -34.05 -30.98
C GLU A 606 14.86 -33.95 -32.27
N LEU A 607 14.90 -32.79 -32.93
CA LEU A 607 15.74 -32.57 -34.11
C LEU A 607 17.24 -32.74 -33.80
N CYS A 608 17.68 -32.28 -32.62
CA CYS A 608 19.08 -32.36 -32.18
C CYS A 608 19.46 -33.69 -31.51
N SER A 609 18.53 -34.66 -31.39
CA SER A 609 18.75 -35.94 -30.69
C SER A 609 19.24 -35.81 -29.24
N LEU A 610 18.83 -34.75 -28.53
CA LEU A 610 19.23 -34.48 -27.14
C LEU A 610 18.30 -35.22 -26.18
N HIS A 611 18.67 -36.42 -25.76
CA HIS A 611 17.85 -37.28 -24.89
C HIS A 611 17.84 -36.83 -23.41
N ASP A 612 18.95 -36.30 -22.89
CA ASP A 612 19.02 -35.85 -21.49
C ASP A 612 18.12 -34.64 -21.22
N LEU A 613 18.02 -33.71 -22.18
CA LEU A 613 17.19 -32.51 -22.09
C LEU A 613 15.69 -32.85 -22.16
N ARG A 614 15.35 -33.88 -22.94
CA ARG A 614 13.99 -34.44 -23.03
C ARG A 614 13.54 -35.05 -21.71
N ASP A 615 14.37 -35.90 -21.10
CA ASP A 615 14.02 -36.55 -19.84
C ASP A 615 13.77 -35.52 -18.72
N SER A 616 14.47 -34.39 -18.75
CA SER A 616 14.22 -33.25 -17.84
C SER A 616 12.89 -32.53 -18.11
N LEU A 617 12.38 -32.51 -19.34
CA LEU A 617 11.09 -31.90 -19.69
C LEU A 617 9.92 -32.79 -19.27
N ASP A 618 10.08 -34.11 -19.43
CA ASP A 618 9.04 -35.11 -19.14
C ASP A 618 8.86 -35.36 -17.63
N ALA A 619 9.90 -35.15 -16.82
CA ALA A 619 9.84 -35.31 -15.36
C ALA A 619 9.02 -34.21 -14.63
N ASP A 620 8.76 -33.08 -15.29
CA ASP A 620 8.19 -31.86 -14.69
C ASP A 620 6.67 -31.69 -14.98
N GLU A 621 6.03 -32.64 -15.68
CA GLU A 621 4.59 -32.66 -16.00
C GLU A 621 3.70 -33.11 -14.82
N ASP A 622 3.79 -32.46 -13.65
CA ASP A 622 2.82 -32.72 -12.57
C ASP A 622 1.53 -31.89 -12.76
N GLY A 623 0.53 -32.53 -13.36
CA GLY A 623 -0.71 -31.89 -13.84
C GLY A 623 -1.68 -31.38 -12.78
N ALA A 624 -1.42 -31.64 -11.49
CA ALA A 624 -2.32 -31.30 -10.39
C ALA A 624 -2.40 -29.78 -10.11
N GLU A 625 -1.36 -29.02 -10.49
CA GLU A 625 -1.23 -27.60 -10.19
C GLU A 625 -1.80 -26.67 -11.28
N GLU A 626 -2.39 -27.23 -12.34
CA GLU A 626 -2.64 -26.56 -13.61
C GLU A 626 -4.04 -25.96 -13.76
N ASN A 627 -5.05 -26.57 -13.13
CA ASN A 627 -6.47 -26.19 -13.25
C ASN A 627 -7.00 -25.75 -11.89
N ARG A 628 -6.56 -24.58 -11.42
CA ARG A 628 -6.88 -24.09 -10.07
C ARG A 628 -8.17 -23.25 -10.05
N LEU A 629 -8.54 -22.61 -11.16
CA LEU A 629 -9.63 -21.64 -11.26
C LEU A 629 -11.00 -22.24 -10.97
N LEU A 630 -11.42 -23.25 -11.75
CA LEU A 630 -12.75 -23.86 -11.60
C LEU A 630 -12.92 -24.61 -10.27
N PRO A 631 -11.93 -25.38 -9.77
CA PRO A 631 -12.01 -25.97 -8.43
C PRO A 631 -12.10 -24.92 -7.31
N ALA A 632 -11.36 -23.81 -7.41
CA ALA A 632 -11.50 -22.71 -6.45
C ALA A 632 -12.91 -22.12 -6.48
N MET A 633 -13.45 -21.87 -7.68
CA MET A 633 -14.82 -21.37 -7.83
C MET A 633 -15.87 -22.34 -7.29
N ASN A 634 -15.67 -23.65 -7.44
CA ASN A 634 -16.54 -24.65 -6.83
C ASN A 634 -16.59 -24.52 -5.29
N LYS A 635 -15.45 -24.22 -4.66
CA LYS A 635 -15.36 -24.00 -3.21
C LYS A 635 -15.99 -22.67 -2.78
N ILE A 636 -15.88 -21.61 -3.59
CA ILE A 636 -16.40 -20.27 -3.28
C ILE A 636 -17.93 -20.21 -3.43
N TRP A 637 -18.50 -20.88 -4.44
CA TRP A 637 -19.92 -20.71 -4.80
C TRP A 637 -20.92 -20.88 -3.64
N PRO A 638 -20.84 -21.92 -2.77
CA PRO A 638 -21.74 -22.04 -1.62
C PRO A 638 -21.69 -20.84 -0.67
N PHE A 639 -20.53 -20.19 -0.54
CA PHE A 639 -20.34 -19.01 0.31
C PHE A 639 -20.87 -17.74 -0.34
N PHE A 640 -20.87 -17.63 -1.67
CA PHE A 640 -21.62 -16.59 -2.37
C PHE A 640 -23.12 -16.71 -2.11
N VAL A 641 -23.67 -17.92 -2.22
CA VAL A 641 -25.09 -18.17 -1.89
C VAL A 641 -25.38 -17.82 -0.43
N ALA A 642 -24.50 -18.19 0.50
CA ALA A 642 -24.62 -17.82 1.92
C ALA A 642 -24.56 -16.29 2.14
N CYS A 643 -23.67 -15.59 1.44
CA CYS A 643 -23.54 -14.13 1.48
C CYS A 643 -24.81 -13.43 0.95
N VAL A 644 -25.37 -13.90 -0.18
CA VAL A 644 -26.62 -13.40 -0.76
C VAL A 644 -27.80 -13.58 0.19
N ARG A 645 -27.80 -14.66 0.98
CA ARG A 645 -28.82 -14.93 2.02
C ARG A 645 -28.60 -14.13 3.31
N SER A 646 -27.50 -13.39 3.43
CA SER A 646 -27.18 -12.60 4.62
C SER A 646 -28.12 -11.39 4.76
N ARG A 647 -28.20 -10.82 5.97
CA ARG A 647 -29.03 -9.64 6.26
C ARG A 647 -28.32 -8.31 5.97
N ASN A 648 -27.12 -8.33 5.37
CA ASN A 648 -26.33 -7.12 5.15
C ASN A 648 -26.45 -6.62 3.70
N PRO A 649 -27.22 -5.54 3.42
CA PRO A 649 -27.45 -5.08 2.06
C PRO A 649 -26.19 -4.52 1.37
N VAL A 650 -25.19 -4.05 2.12
CA VAL A 650 -23.93 -3.53 1.55
C VAL A 650 -23.06 -4.68 1.07
N ALA A 651 -22.94 -5.73 1.88
CA ALA A 651 -22.21 -6.94 1.52
C ALA A 651 -22.87 -7.67 0.35
N VAL A 652 -24.19 -7.83 0.36
CA VAL A 652 -24.96 -8.46 -0.73
C VAL A 652 -24.76 -7.72 -2.05
N ARG A 653 -24.79 -6.37 -2.04
CA ARG A 653 -24.55 -5.56 -3.24
C ARG A 653 -23.17 -5.81 -3.83
N LYS A 654 -22.13 -5.76 -2.99
CA LYS A 654 -20.75 -6.03 -3.44
C LYS A 654 -20.61 -7.48 -3.91
N CYS A 655 -21.28 -8.43 -3.25
CA CYS A 655 -21.30 -9.83 -3.65
C CYS A 655 -21.82 -10.01 -5.08
N PHE A 656 -22.91 -9.36 -5.49
CA PHE A 656 -23.37 -9.43 -6.88
C PHE A 656 -22.39 -8.86 -7.90
N GLY A 657 -21.70 -7.77 -7.56
CA GLY A 657 -20.61 -7.25 -8.39
C GLY A 657 -19.47 -8.27 -8.54
N VAL A 658 -19.05 -8.91 -7.44
CA VAL A 658 -18.01 -9.95 -7.48
C VAL A 658 -18.47 -11.19 -8.25
N ILE A 659 -19.73 -11.62 -8.12
CA ILE A 659 -20.30 -12.73 -8.90
C ILE A 659 -20.28 -12.38 -10.39
N SER A 660 -20.67 -11.16 -10.77
CA SER A 660 -20.58 -10.69 -12.16
C SER A 660 -19.15 -10.83 -12.70
N SER A 661 -18.17 -10.24 -12.00
CA SER A 661 -16.76 -10.29 -12.39
C SER A 661 -16.23 -11.72 -12.49
N THR A 662 -16.49 -12.56 -11.47
CA THR A 662 -15.94 -13.92 -11.39
C THR A 662 -16.56 -14.89 -12.39
N VAL A 663 -17.85 -14.78 -12.68
CA VAL A 663 -18.50 -15.61 -13.72
C VAL A 663 -18.01 -15.25 -15.11
N GLN A 664 -17.75 -13.97 -15.40
CA GLN A 664 -17.16 -13.53 -16.66
C GLN A 664 -15.74 -14.08 -16.87
N ILE A 665 -14.97 -14.21 -15.78
CA ILE A 665 -13.62 -14.79 -15.81
C ILE A 665 -13.67 -16.31 -16.02
N CYS A 666 -14.51 -17.02 -15.28
CA CYS A 666 -14.58 -18.48 -15.28
C CYS A 666 -15.36 -19.09 -16.46
N GLY A 667 -16.18 -18.29 -17.16
CA GLY A 667 -17.04 -18.75 -18.24
C GLY A 667 -18.40 -19.28 -17.75
N GLY A 668 -19.43 -19.13 -18.59
CA GLY A 668 -20.83 -19.30 -18.20
C GLY A 668 -21.31 -20.75 -18.05
N ASP A 669 -20.77 -21.67 -18.85
CA ASP A 669 -21.24 -23.07 -18.91
C ASP A 669 -21.15 -23.76 -17.54
N PHE A 670 -20.08 -23.45 -16.79
CA PHE A 670 -19.84 -23.96 -15.45
C PHE A 670 -20.95 -23.57 -14.45
N PHE A 671 -21.60 -22.42 -14.66
CA PHE A 671 -22.62 -21.89 -13.73
C PHE A 671 -24.06 -22.16 -14.16
N SER A 672 -24.32 -22.61 -15.38
CA SER A 672 -25.68 -22.84 -15.88
C SER A 672 -26.52 -23.72 -14.94
N ARG A 673 -25.99 -24.86 -14.50
CA ARG A 673 -26.66 -25.75 -13.51
C ARG A 673 -26.76 -25.12 -12.11
N ARG A 674 -25.81 -24.26 -11.74
CA ARG A 674 -25.77 -23.59 -10.43
C ARG A 674 -26.81 -22.48 -10.34
N PHE A 675 -26.92 -21.64 -11.36
CA PHE A 675 -28.01 -20.66 -11.45
C PHE A 675 -29.38 -21.32 -11.56
N HIS A 676 -29.48 -22.48 -12.19
CA HIS A 676 -30.72 -23.25 -12.16
C HIS A 676 -31.07 -23.73 -10.73
N THR A 677 -30.10 -24.26 -9.99
CA THR A 677 -30.31 -24.84 -8.65
C THR A 677 -30.43 -23.78 -7.55
N ASP A 678 -29.48 -22.86 -7.47
CA ASP A 678 -29.35 -21.85 -6.41
C ASP A 678 -29.97 -20.49 -6.78
N GLY A 679 -30.23 -20.23 -8.07
CA GLY A 679 -30.81 -18.99 -8.57
C GLY A 679 -32.09 -18.52 -7.87
N PRO A 680 -33.00 -19.39 -7.39
CA PRO A 680 -34.15 -18.94 -6.60
C PRO A 680 -33.78 -18.04 -5.41
N HIS A 681 -32.61 -18.23 -4.78
CA HIS A 681 -32.13 -17.36 -3.70
C HIS A 681 -31.77 -15.94 -4.18
N PHE A 682 -31.28 -15.81 -5.41
CA PHE A 682 -30.92 -14.55 -6.06
C PHE A 682 -32.20 -13.82 -6.49
N TRP A 683 -33.08 -14.53 -7.20
CA TRP A 683 -34.29 -13.95 -7.79
C TRP A 683 -35.34 -13.58 -6.74
N LYS A 684 -35.34 -14.23 -5.56
CA LYS A 684 -36.21 -13.85 -4.43
C LYS A 684 -36.00 -12.40 -3.98
N LEU A 685 -34.77 -11.87 -4.10
CA LEU A 685 -34.45 -10.48 -3.74
C LEU A 685 -35.09 -9.46 -4.68
N LEU A 686 -35.40 -9.84 -5.93
CA LEU A 686 -36.13 -8.97 -6.84
C LEU A 686 -37.60 -8.76 -6.43
N ASN A 687 -38.15 -9.65 -5.61
CA ASN A 687 -39.54 -9.62 -5.14
C ASN A 687 -39.69 -9.07 -3.71
N THR A 688 -38.61 -8.59 -3.07
CA THR A 688 -38.68 -7.97 -1.74
C THR A 688 -39.33 -6.58 -1.79
N SER A 689 -39.48 -5.92 -0.63
CA SER A 689 -40.00 -4.54 -0.53
C SER A 689 -39.41 -3.65 -1.63
N PRO A 690 -40.23 -2.90 -2.40
CA PRO A 690 -41.63 -2.54 -2.14
C PRO A 690 -42.70 -3.55 -2.60
N PHE A 691 -42.31 -4.63 -3.28
CA PHE A 691 -43.27 -5.55 -3.94
C PHE A 691 -43.95 -6.52 -2.95
N GLN A 692 -43.25 -6.97 -1.90
CA GLN A 692 -43.82 -7.77 -0.80
C GLN A 692 -43.69 -7.08 0.56
N LYS A 693 -44.81 -6.69 1.19
CA LYS A 693 -44.85 -6.41 2.64
C LYS A 693 -44.80 -7.74 3.40
N LYS A 694 -43.75 -7.96 4.20
CA LYS A 694 -43.50 -9.22 4.95
C LYS A 694 -44.71 -9.68 5.77
N LEU A 695 -45.18 -10.90 5.50
CA LEU A 695 -45.81 -11.80 6.49
C LEU A 695 -44.83 -12.97 6.65
N VAL A 696 -43.98 -12.94 7.68
CA VAL A 696 -42.94 -13.95 7.88
C VAL A 696 -43.58 -15.24 8.39
N SER A 697 -43.61 -16.30 7.57
CA SER A 697 -43.88 -17.66 8.04
C SER A 697 -42.68 -18.20 8.82
N LYS A 698 -42.97 -18.90 9.93
CA LYS A 698 -42.00 -19.33 10.97
C LYS A 698 -41.07 -20.49 10.57
N GLU A 699 -41.15 -21.01 9.34
CA GLU A 699 -40.58 -22.34 9.03
C GLU A 699 -39.20 -22.34 8.36
N GLU A 700 -38.74 -21.24 7.76
CA GLU A 700 -37.37 -21.14 7.22
C GLU A 700 -36.38 -20.62 8.28
N ARG A 701 -36.18 -21.34 9.39
CA ARG A 701 -35.11 -21.03 10.37
C ARG A 701 -34.05 -22.13 10.46
N SER A 702 -32.81 -21.67 10.20
CA SER A 702 -31.48 -22.21 10.56
C SER A 702 -30.81 -23.22 9.60
N PRO A 703 -29.59 -22.93 9.12
CA PRO A 703 -28.54 -23.95 9.06
C PRO A 703 -28.03 -24.22 10.49
N LEU A 704 -27.80 -25.51 10.79
CA LEU A 704 -27.24 -26.10 12.02
C LEU A 704 -26.64 -25.10 13.03
N GLN A 705 -27.41 -24.76 14.06
CA GLN A 705 -26.91 -24.08 15.26
C GLN A 705 -26.49 -25.12 16.31
N LEU A 706 -25.25 -25.01 16.82
CA LEU A 706 -24.80 -25.77 17.99
C LEU A 706 -25.43 -25.20 19.28
N PRO A 707 -25.63 -26.02 20.34
CA PRO A 707 -26.61 -25.78 21.42
C PRO A 707 -26.34 -24.61 22.38
N TYR A 708 -25.27 -23.84 22.22
CA TYR A 708 -24.79 -22.90 23.26
C TYR A 708 -24.80 -21.40 22.90
N ARG A 709 -25.41 -20.97 21.77
CA ARG A 709 -25.56 -19.53 21.48
C ARG A 709 -27.01 -19.06 21.62
N SER A 710 -27.37 -18.59 22.82
CA SER A 710 -28.47 -17.63 23.00
C SER A 710 -27.89 -16.22 22.96
N ALA A 711 -28.07 -15.52 21.85
CA ALA A 711 -27.94 -14.06 21.82
C ALA A 711 -29.17 -13.51 21.06
N THR A 712 -30.08 -12.96 21.83
CA THR A 712 -31.26 -12.20 21.40
C THR A 712 -30.80 -10.93 20.71
N PHE A 713 -30.90 -10.85 19.38
CA PHE A 713 -30.70 -9.60 18.64
C PHE A 713 -32.04 -9.06 18.16
N ALA A 714 -32.29 -7.78 18.48
CA ALA A 714 -33.46 -7.01 18.12
C ALA A 714 -33.63 -6.92 16.58
N GLU A 715 -34.88 -6.99 16.12
CA GLU A 715 -35.25 -6.88 14.72
C GLU A 715 -35.21 -5.41 14.27
N ASP A 716 -34.05 -4.95 13.78
CA ASP A 716 -33.98 -3.70 13.02
C ASP A 716 -34.52 -3.94 11.60
N SER A 717 -35.62 -3.28 11.27
CA SER A 717 -36.23 -3.30 9.94
C SER A 717 -35.29 -2.64 8.91
N VAL A 718 -34.76 -3.43 7.98
CA VAL A 718 -33.96 -2.95 6.83
C VAL A 718 -34.74 -1.88 6.06
N SER A 719 -34.08 -0.76 5.71
CA SER A 719 -34.70 0.38 5.03
C SER A 719 -35.11 0.03 3.59
N GLU A 720 -36.23 0.56 3.11
CA GLU A 720 -36.69 0.35 1.72
C GLU A 720 -35.65 0.80 0.68
N VAL A 721 -34.87 1.86 0.98
CA VAL A 721 -33.80 2.36 0.11
C VAL A 721 -32.64 1.37 -0.03
N SER A 722 -32.33 0.61 1.02
CA SER A 722 -31.28 -0.42 0.93
C SER A 722 -31.72 -1.63 0.09
N ASP A 723 -33.00 -1.99 0.15
CA ASP A 723 -33.56 -3.10 -0.64
C ASP A 723 -33.57 -2.75 -2.14
N LEU A 724 -33.97 -1.52 -2.50
CA LEU A 724 -33.89 -1.03 -3.89
C LEU A 724 -32.47 -1.08 -4.45
N LYS A 725 -31.46 -0.73 -3.63
CA LYS A 725 -30.05 -0.79 -4.05
C LYS A 725 -29.53 -2.21 -4.21
N VAL A 726 -30.09 -3.19 -3.49
CA VAL A 726 -29.76 -4.60 -3.67
C VAL A 726 -30.43 -5.12 -4.95
N GLN A 727 -31.69 -4.77 -5.18
CA GLN A 727 -32.42 -5.12 -6.40
C GLN A 727 -31.75 -4.56 -7.65
N ALA A 728 -31.33 -3.30 -7.63
CA ALA A 728 -30.56 -2.69 -8.71
C ALA A 728 -29.27 -3.51 -9.01
N ALA A 729 -28.53 -3.93 -7.99
CA ALA A 729 -27.32 -4.72 -8.20
C ALA A 729 -27.58 -6.14 -8.74
N VAL A 730 -28.72 -6.76 -8.42
CA VAL A 730 -29.13 -8.03 -9.07
C VAL A 730 -29.40 -7.80 -10.56
N LEU A 731 -30.10 -6.71 -10.90
CA LEU A 731 -30.39 -6.33 -12.28
C LEU A 731 -29.12 -5.99 -13.06
N ASP A 732 -28.20 -5.24 -12.46
CA ASP A 732 -26.89 -4.92 -13.06
C ASP A 732 -26.07 -6.21 -13.29
N MET A 733 -26.04 -7.13 -12.32
CA MET A 733 -25.41 -8.45 -12.52
C MET A 733 -26.05 -9.21 -13.68
N ILE A 734 -27.39 -9.23 -13.81
CA ILE A 734 -28.06 -9.88 -14.95
C ILE A 734 -27.64 -9.21 -16.26
N ALA A 735 -27.60 -7.88 -16.32
CA ALA A 735 -27.20 -7.12 -17.49
C ALA A 735 -25.76 -7.46 -17.93
N ASP A 736 -24.83 -7.47 -16.97
CA ASP A 736 -23.42 -7.76 -17.22
C ASP A 736 -23.21 -9.20 -17.72
N LEU A 737 -23.85 -10.18 -17.06
CA LEU A 737 -23.71 -11.59 -17.41
C LEU A 737 -24.28 -11.91 -18.79
N SER A 738 -25.42 -11.30 -19.15
CA SER A 738 -26.10 -11.53 -20.42
C SER A 738 -25.43 -10.83 -21.61
N ARG A 739 -24.80 -9.67 -21.39
CA ARG A 739 -24.09 -8.92 -22.45
C ARG A 739 -22.76 -9.56 -22.86
N ASN A 740 -22.06 -10.19 -21.92
CA ASN A 740 -20.76 -10.79 -22.19
C ASN A 740 -20.90 -12.21 -22.77
N LYS A 741 -20.36 -12.43 -23.98
CA LYS A 741 -20.41 -13.70 -24.71
C LYS A 741 -19.85 -14.88 -23.91
N LYS A 742 -18.86 -14.66 -23.04
CA LYS A 742 -18.26 -15.72 -22.22
C LYS A 742 -19.15 -16.16 -21.06
N SER A 743 -19.99 -15.28 -20.52
CA SER A 743 -20.84 -15.55 -19.35
C SER A 743 -22.30 -15.81 -19.68
N ALA A 744 -22.77 -15.43 -20.87
CA ALA A 744 -24.19 -15.49 -21.24
C ALA A 744 -24.78 -16.90 -21.03
N SER A 745 -24.06 -17.97 -21.36
CA SER A 745 -24.51 -19.35 -21.16
C SER A 745 -24.80 -19.73 -19.70
N ALA A 746 -24.34 -18.94 -18.72
CA ALA A 746 -24.70 -19.11 -17.31
C ALA A 746 -26.19 -18.90 -17.04
N LEU A 747 -26.84 -18.02 -17.82
CA LEU A 747 -28.25 -17.67 -17.65
C LEU A 747 -29.18 -18.46 -18.57
N GLU A 748 -28.64 -19.24 -19.51
CA GLU A 748 -29.41 -19.95 -20.54
C GLU A 748 -30.51 -20.85 -19.94
N ALA A 749 -30.18 -21.62 -18.91
CA ALA A 749 -31.15 -22.51 -18.24
C ALA A 749 -32.27 -21.76 -17.49
N VAL A 750 -32.09 -20.48 -17.19
CA VAL A 750 -33.02 -19.66 -16.39
C VAL A 750 -33.57 -18.44 -17.13
N ILE A 751 -33.21 -18.26 -18.41
CA ILE A 751 -33.48 -17.03 -19.19
C ILE A 751 -34.97 -16.66 -19.21
N LYS A 752 -35.86 -17.65 -19.40
CA LYS A 752 -37.32 -17.43 -19.39
C LYS A 752 -37.80 -16.84 -18.07
N LYS A 753 -37.36 -17.43 -16.96
CA LYS A 753 -37.75 -17.00 -15.62
C LYS A 753 -37.19 -15.62 -15.27
N VAL A 754 -35.92 -15.39 -15.55
CA VAL A 754 -35.25 -14.12 -15.28
C VAL A 754 -35.87 -13.01 -16.14
N SER A 755 -36.09 -13.25 -17.44
CA SER A 755 -36.72 -12.28 -18.34
C SER A 755 -38.13 -11.90 -17.90
N GLY A 756 -38.95 -12.88 -17.47
CA GLY A 756 -40.28 -12.60 -16.93
C GLY A 756 -40.25 -11.70 -15.68
N LEU A 757 -39.31 -11.92 -14.76
CA LEU A 757 -39.13 -11.09 -13.57
C LEU A 757 -38.66 -9.66 -13.93
N VAL A 758 -37.67 -9.53 -14.81
CA VAL A 758 -37.11 -8.23 -15.20
C VAL A 758 -38.16 -7.39 -15.96
N VAL A 759 -38.94 -8.00 -16.85
CA VAL A 759 -40.05 -7.32 -17.55
C VAL A 759 -41.10 -6.83 -16.54
N GLY A 760 -41.46 -7.64 -15.54
CA GLY A 760 -42.39 -7.21 -14.48
C GLY A 760 -41.90 -5.98 -13.72
N ILE A 761 -40.61 -5.92 -13.39
CA ILE A 761 -40.00 -4.77 -12.70
C ILE A 761 -39.94 -3.55 -13.63
N ALA A 762 -39.52 -3.72 -14.88
CA ALA A 762 -39.43 -2.63 -15.84
C ALA A 762 -40.80 -1.99 -16.14
N CYS A 763 -41.87 -2.79 -16.09
CA CYS A 763 -43.25 -2.34 -16.29
C CYS A 763 -43.89 -1.75 -15.02
N SER A 764 -43.20 -1.79 -13.87
CA SER A 764 -43.72 -1.29 -12.60
C SER A 764 -43.58 0.24 -12.43
N CYS A 765 -44.28 0.82 -11.45
CA CYS A 765 -44.19 2.24 -11.11
C CYS A 765 -42.94 2.63 -10.30
N VAL A 766 -42.01 1.69 -10.04
CA VAL A 766 -40.85 1.94 -9.17
C VAL A 766 -39.73 2.63 -9.94
N THR A 767 -39.64 3.96 -9.81
CA THR A 767 -38.65 4.79 -10.51
C THR A 767 -37.19 4.45 -10.18
N GLY A 768 -36.91 3.99 -8.94
CA GLY A 768 -35.56 3.67 -8.47
C GLY A 768 -34.90 2.46 -9.14
N LEU A 769 -35.68 1.55 -9.75
CA LEU A 769 -35.17 0.34 -10.43
C LEU A 769 -35.25 0.44 -11.95
N ARG A 770 -35.81 1.53 -12.46
CA ARG A 770 -36.16 1.66 -13.87
C ARG A 770 -34.95 1.60 -14.79
N SER A 771 -33.88 2.34 -14.47
CA SER A 771 -32.64 2.33 -15.28
C SER A 771 -31.97 0.96 -15.28
N ALA A 772 -31.84 0.33 -14.10
CA ALA A 772 -31.21 -0.97 -13.94
C ALA A 772 -32.02 -2.09 -14.64
N SER A 773 -33.36 -2.06 -14.54
CA SER A 773 -34.22 -3.04 -15.20
C SER A 773 -34.21 -2.90 -16.72
N VAL A 774 -34.24 -1.68 -17.26
CA VAL A 774 -34.09 -1.46 -18.71
C VAL A 774 -32.71 -1.93 -19.19
N ASN A 775 -31.63 -1.62 -18.47
CA ASN A 775 -30.29 -2.10 -18.79
C ASN A 775 -30.20 -3.64 -18.78
N ALA A 776 -30.86 -4.30 -17.81
CA ALA A 776 -30.97 -5.75 -17.75
C ALA A 776 -31.75 -6.33 -18.93
N LEU A 777 -32.85 -5.70 -19.37
CA LEU A 777 -33.58 -6.12 -20.57
C LEU A 777 -32.72 -6.00 -21.84
N VAL A 778 -31.95 -4.93 -21.97
CA VAL A 778 -31.01 -4.75 -23.10
C VAL A 778 -29.96 -5.86 -23.09
N GLY A 779 -29.43 -6.23 -21.93
CA GLY A 779 -28.52 -7.37 -21.81
C GLY A 779 -29.18 -8.70 -22.21
N LEU A 780 -30.38 -8.98 -21.70
CA LEU A 780 -31.12 -10.20 -22.02
C LEU A 780 -31.51 -10.29 -23.50
N SER A 781 -31.79 -9.16 -24.16
CA SER A 781 -32.04 -9.14 -25.60
C SER A 781 -30.82 -9.51 -26.44
N CYS A 782 -29.59 -9.37 -25.91
CA CYS A 782 -28.40 -9.90 -26.58
C CYS A 782 -28.34 -11.44 -26.57
N MET A 783 -29.11 -12.11 -25.70
CA MET A 783 -29.21 -13.56 -25.64
C MET A 783 -30.40 -14.10 -26.44
N ASP A 784 -31.59 -13.53 -26.20
CA ASP A 784 -32.83 -13.94 -26.86
C ASP A 784 -33.73 -12.70 -27.07
N PRO A 785 -33.59 -12.02 -28.23
CA PRO A 785 -34.35 -10.80 -28.52
C PRO A 785 -35.84 -11.10 -28.68
N ASP A 786 -36.19 -12.26 -29.26
CA ASP A 786 -37.57 -12.65 -29.52
C ASP A 786 -38.35 -12.87 -28.22
N LEU A 787 -37.76 -13.57 -27.24
CA LEU A 787 -38.36 -13.76 -25.92
C LEU A 787 -38.62 -12.43 -25.22
N VAL A 788 -37.63 -11.53 -25.17
CA VAL A 788 -37.78 -10.23 -24.50
C VAL A 788 -38.83 -9.39 -25.20
N TRP A 789 -38.85 -9.40 -26.54
CA TRP A 789 -39.86 -8.72 -27.33
C TRP A 789 -41.27 -9.26 -27.04
N LEU A 790 -41.46 -10.59 -27.06
CA LEU A 790 -42.75 -11.23 -26.80
C LEU A 790 -43.31 -10.87 -25.42
N LEU A 791 -42.48 -10.94 -24.39
CA LEU A 791 -42.88 -10.62 -23.02
C LEU A 791 -43.31 -9.16 -22.84
N LEU A 792 -42.61 -8.23 -23.51
CA LEU A 792 -42.90 -6.80 -23.40
C LEU A 792 -44.05 -6.37 -24.32
N ALA A 793 -44.14 -6.96 -25.51
CA ALA A 793 -45.22 -6.74 -26.47
C ALA A 793 -46.57 -7.19 -25.89
N ASP A 794 -46.61 -8.32 -25.17
CA ASP A 794 -47.80 -8.81 -24.48
C ASP A 794 -48.39 -7.76 -23.51
N VAL A 795 -47.53 -7.08 -22.75
CA VAL A 795 -47.95 -6.01 -21.82
C VAL A 795 -48.30 -4.74 -22.58
N TYR A 796 -47.45 -4.32 -23.53
CA TYR A 796 -47.60 -3.06 -24.28
C TYR A 796 -48.90 -3.03 -25.10
N TYR A 797 -49.16 -4.06 -25.90
CA TYR A 797 -50.33 -4.11 -26.79
C TYR A 797 -51.63 -4.40 -26.02
N SER A 798 -51.56 -5.11 -24.89
CA SER A 798 -52.73 -5.30 -24.01
C SER A 798 -53.18 -3.98 -23.36
N LEU A 799 -52.25 -3.11 -22.99
CA LEU A 799 -52.54 -1.80 -22.38
C LEU A 799 -52.88 -0.73 -23.41
N LYS A 800 -52.26 -0.80 -24.60
CA LYS A 800 -52.45 0.19 -25.68
C LYS A 800 -53.62 -0.18 -26.59
N LYS A 801 -54.81 0.33 -26.25
CA LYS A 801 -56.07 0.09 -27.00
C LYS A 801 -56.20 0.87 -28.33
N THR A 802 -55.21 1.70 -28.69
CA THR A 802 -55.27 2.61 -29.87
C THR A 802 -53.95 2.59 -30.64
N ASN A 803 -53.99 2.61 -31.97
CA ASN A 803 -52.82 2.55 -32.88
C ASN A 803 -52.02 1.23 -32.78
N ILE A 804 -52.69 0.10 -32.92
CA ILE A 804 -52.05 -1.22 -33.11
C ILE A 804 -51.54 -1.28 -34.56
N PRO A 805 -50.27 -1.61 -34.81
CA PRO A 805 -49.74 -1.71 -36.17
C PRO A 805 -50.42 -2.85 -36.93
N SER A 806 -50.83 -2.57 -38.18
CA SER A 806 -51.35 -3.58 -39.10
C SER A 806 -50.22 -4.54 -39.51
N PRO A 807 -50.51 -5.84 -39.69
CA PRO A 807 -49.49 -6.81 -40.08
C PRO A 807 -48.82 -6.42 -41.42
N PRO A 808 -47.52 -6.70 -41.60
CA PRO A 808 -46.79 -6.33 -42.81
C PRO A 808 -47.27 -7.05 -44.08
N ALA A 809 -47.98 -8.18 -43.94
CA ALA A 809 -48.64 -8.90 -45.02
C ALA A 809 -50.07 -9.28 -44.59
N ARG A 810 -51.01 -9.34 -45.54
CA ARG A 810 -52.42 -9.69 -45.29
C ARG A 810 -52.63 -11.14 -44.81
N ASP A 811 -51.63 -11.99 -45.00
CA ASP A 811 -51.66 -13.41 -44.63
C ASP A 811 -51.19 -13.67 -43.18
N LEU A 812 -50.66 -12.65 -42.50
CA LEU A 812 -50.21 -12.76 -41.12
C LEU A 812 -51.34 -12.36 -40.15
N PRO A 813 -51.53 -13.13 -39.06
CA PRO A 813 -52.53 -12.81 -38.05
C PRO A 813 -52.27 -11.44 -37.41
N GLU A 814 -53.35 -10.74 -37.06
CA GLU A 814 -53.24 -9.49 -36.31
C GLU A 814 -52.57 -9.72 -34.95
N ILE A 815 -51.89 -8.70 -34.41
CA ILE A 815 -51.20 -8.80 -33.11
C ILE A 815 -52.17 -9.22 -31.98
N SER A 816 -53.44 -8.79 -32.08
CA SER A 816 -54.53 -9.17 -31.18
C SER A 816 -54.87 -10.67 -31.22
N GLN A 817 -54.56 -11.36 -32.32
CA GLN A 817 -54.73 -12.81 -32.48
C GLN A 817 -53.48 -13.59 -32.04
N MET A 818 -52.29 -12.99 -32.15
CA MET A 818 -51.02 -13.60 -31.69
C MET A 818 -50.81 -13.45 -30.17
N LEU A 819 -51.17 -12.30 -29.61
CA LEU A 819 -51.07 -11.97 -28.19
C LEU A 819 -52.45 -11.54 -27.68
N PRO A 820 -53.31 -12.50 -27.29
CA PRO A 820 -54.65 -12.18 -26.82
C PRO A 820 -54.59 -11.45 -25.47
N PRO A 821 -55.40 -10.39 -25.26
CA PRO A 821 -55.39 -9.65 -24.01
C PRO A 821 -55.75 -10.56 -22.83
N PRO A 822 -54.97 -10.57 -21.75
CA PRO A 822 -55.16 -11.55 -20.68
C PRO A 822 -56.45 -11.29 -19.91
N SER A 823 -57.17 -12.36 -19.56
CA SER A 823 -58.43 -12.29 -18.82
C SER A 823 -58.25 -11.89 -17.34
N SER A 824 -57.02 -11.93 -16.83
CA SER A 824 -56.66 -11.47 -15.48
C SER A 824 -55.20 -10.98 -15.46
N PRO A 825 -54.78 -10.18 -14.47
CA PRO A 825 -53.38 -9.76 -14.31
C PRO A 825 -52.39 -10.92 -14.16
N LYS A 826 -52.87 -12.12 -13.82
CA LYS A 826 -52.07 -13.35 -13.75
C LYS A 826 -51.85 -14.02 -15.11
N GLY A 827 -52.52 -13.53 -16.15
CA GLY A 827 -52.49 -14.08 -17.50
C GLY A 827 -51.33 -13.57 -18.35
N TYR A 828 -50.69 -12.45 -17.99
CA TYR A 828 -49.55 -11.91 -18.73
C TYR A 828 -48.39 -12.92 -18.80
N LEU A 829 -47.73 -13.01 -19.94
CA LEU A 829 -46.63 -13.95 -20.19
C LEU A 829 -45.47 -13.74 -19.20
N TYR A 830 -45.15 -12.49 -18.85
CA TYR A 830 -44.08 -12.21 -17.88
C TYR A 830 -44.39 -12.80 -16.49
N VAL A 831 -45.66 -12.89 -16.10
CA VAL A 831 -46.09 -13.52 -14.83
C VAL A 831 -46.04 -15.04 -14.93
N GLN A 832 -46.39 -15.61 -16.09
CA GLN A 832 -46.32 -17.05 -16.32
C GLN A 832 -44.88 -17.57 -16.25
N TYR A 833 -43.94 -16.82 -16.83
CA TYR A 833 -42.52 -17.21 -16.83
C TYR A 833 -41.79 -16.79 -15.54
N GLY A 834 -42.04 -15.57 -15.02
CA GLY A 834 -41.36 -15.04 -13.82
C GLY A 834 -41.89 -15.57 -12.49
N GLY A 835 -43.13 -16.07 -12.47
CA GLY A 835 -43.84 -16.50 -11.26
C GLY A 835 -44.63 -15.38 -10.59
N GLN A 836 -45.53 -15.73 -9.66
CA GLN A 836 -46.38 -14.76 -8.97
C GLN A 836 -45.57 -13.84 -8.05
N SER A 837 -45.51 -12.58 -8.43
CA SER A 837 -44.92 -11.48 -7.69
C SER A 837 -46.03 -10.49 -7.34
N TYR A 838 -46.34 -10.42 -6.05
CA TYR A 838 -47.31 -9.46 -5.53
C TYR A 838 -46.75 -8.04 -5.76
N GLY A 839 -47.59 -7.08 -6.18
CA GLY A 839 -47.23 -5.65 -6.21
C GLY A 839 -46.64 -5.07 -7.50
N PHE A 840 -46.55 -5.82 -8.60
CA PHE A 840 -46.27 -5.23 -9.93
C PHE A 840 -47.54 -4.62 -10.54
N ASP A 841 -48.00 -3.49 -10.00
CA ASP A 841 -49.01 -2.70 -10.69
C ASP A 841 -48.36 -2.12 -11.96
N THR A 842 -48.85 -2.54 -13.13
CA THR A 842 -48.30 -2.13 -14.42
C THR A 842 -48.61 -0.65 -14.67
N ASP A 843 -47.57 0.15 -14.89
CA ASP A 843 -47.69 1.57 -15.22
C ASP A 843 -47.51 1.79 -16.72
N LEU A 844 -48.50 2.42 -17.36
CA LEU A 844 -48.49 2.71 -18.80
C LEU A 844 -47.25 3.52 -19.19
N SER A 845 -46.82 4.47 -18.36
CA SER A 845 -45.67 5.34 -18.67
C SER A 845 -44.35 4.57 -18.65
N SER A 846 -44.14 3.70 -17.66
CA SER A 846 -42.99 2.80 -17.57
C SER A 846 -42.96 1.80 -18.73
N VAL A 847 -44.10 1.20 -19.08
CA VAL A 847 -44.22 0.24 -20.19
C VAL A 847 -43.90 0.90 -21.53
N GLU A 848 -44.44 2.09 -21.81
CA GLU A 848 -44.14 2.82 -23.05
C GLU A 848 -42.65 3.18 -23.17
N MET A 849 -42.03 3.61 -22.07
CA MET A 849 -40.61 3.95 -22.08
C MET A 849 -39.75 2.71 -22.31
N ALA A 850 -39.98 1.62 -21.58
CA ALA A 850 -39.22 0.38 -21.73
C ALA A 850 -39.32 -0.14 -23.17
N PHE A 851 -40.53 -0.14 -23.73
CA PHE A 851 -40.77 -0.57 -25.11
C PHE A 851 -40.08 0.32 -26.13
N LYS A 852 -40.20 1.65 -26.03
CA LYS A 852 -39.51 2.60 -26.94
C LYS A 852 -37.99 2.49 -26.85
N THR A 853 -37.46 2.32 -25.63
CA THR A 853 -36.01 2.22 -25.41
C THR A 853 -35.44 0.94 -26.01
N LEU A 854 -36.08 -0.21 -25.77
CA LEU A 854 -35.66 -1.48 -26.36
C LEU A 854 -35.90 -1.53 -27.87
N GLN A 855 -36.95 -0.88 -28.36
CA GLN A 855 -37.17 -0.75 -29.80
C GLN A 855 -35.99 -0.06 -30.48
N LEU A 856 -35.48 1.03 -29.90
CA LEU A 856 -34.31 1.76 -30.43
C LEU A 856 -32.98 1.01 -30.23
N GLN A 857 -32.79 0.37 -29.08
CA GLN A 857 -31.48 -0.17 -28.66
C GLN A 857 -31.25 -1.64 -28.99
N ALA A 858 -32.32 -2.43 -29.13
CA ALA A 858 -32.22 -3.89 -29.27
C ALA A 858 -32.97 -4.43 -30.50
N PHE A 859 -34.15 -3.88 -30.83
CA PHE A 859 -35.01 -4.49 -31.86
C PHE A 859 -34.88 -3.87 -33.26
N THR A 860 -34.39 -2.62 -33.39
CA THR A 860 -34.17 -2.00 -34.72
C THR A 860 -32.75 -2.14 -35.26
N SER A 861 -31.76 -2.50 -34.43
CA SER A 861 -30.36 -2.57 -34.84
C SER A 861 -30.02 -3.76 -35.76
N GLU A 862 -30.83 -4.82 -35.78
CA GLU A 862 -30.58 -6.00 -36.63
C GLU A 862 -31.12 -5.85 -38.07
N VAL A 863 -31.97 -4.86 -38.34
CA VAL A 863 -32.57 -4.68 -39.68
C VAL A 863 -31.60 -4.03 -40.67
N HIS A 864 -30.39 -3.62 -40.28
CA HIS A 864 -29.42 -2.94 -41.17
C HIS A 864 -28.08 -3.70 -41.36
N SER A 865 -27.93 -4.91 -40.83
CA SER A 865 -26.73 -5.74 -41.04
C SER A 865 -26.94 -6.94 -42.00
N GLN A 866 -28.09 -7.00 -42.67
CA GLN A 866 -28.34 -7.93 -43.78
C GLN A 866 -28.90 -7.18 -44.98
N THR A 867 -28.04 -6.39 -45.64
CA THR A 867 -28.15 -6.05 -47.07
C THR A 867 -26.76 -6.00 -47.66
#